data_AF-A0A1S3J7D6-F1
#
_entry.id   AF-A0A1S3J7D6-F1
#
_cell.length_a   1.000
_cell.length_b   1.000
_cell.length_c   1.000
_cell.angle_alpha   90.00
_cell.angle_beta   90.00
_cell.angle_gamma   90.00
#
_symmetry.space_group_name_H-M   'P 1'
#
loop_
_entity.id
_entity.type
_entity.pdbx_description
1 polymer ?
#
loop_
_entity_poly.entity_id
_entity_poly.type
_entity_poly.pdbx_seq_one_letter_code
_entity_poly.pdbx_strand_id
1 'polypeptide(L)'
;MNTSILSVLILVILVGVNCGFRPRGSFHSDDGGWDPDNWMKWIRNSERRDRERGNRGNRGEQPGELDEDELAPELFIPTIEPLPSTSEPDVNFNIKVGGLNLGWDGIFSQHEGKWPNIFRRIFSGPPKPWWKGPNVCVTREERNETVPGIVTHHRVFANSYCDETETSYKCTTDVTVYGIKRSFVVTYECCHGFEKPAGASGCTKKLVLKNLVETARDLDSDEFLRAVDSVGLTDTLKVENLTLFVPTNEAIKAYLEKDSQKLLPGVILVDGTLAEMASDLRAVLEGHVVPGFLKSSNFTDENLISTVLPPVKLRTNLYDVPRRLTTINCAKVLSSDHQAINGVIHKVDRVLKPATDTVMDIVSKNPELSSLKTVLGSAGLVSTLKTPGQFTLFAPTNAAFAKLPPSAREKLMKGENCLKNVLKHHVLSNVICSGIMQGKIKTRNIMDDFVNITRDENGKVFVDGTAQVVATDIMGSNGVVHIIDAVIVPDSGIFGLTTINCAKVLSSDHQAINGVIHKVDRVLKPATDTVMDIVSKNPELSSLKTVLGSAGLVSTLKTPGQFTLFAPTNAAFAKLPPSAREKLMKGENCLKNVLKHHVLSNVICSGIMQGKIKTRNIMDDFVNITRDENGKVFVDGTAQVVATDIMGSNGVVHIIDAVIVPDSGLSVLDVLEKQGASQLKQLVESAGLAADLERLTNFTLFAPTDEAIQKLPRDVKENLQRDRSALRQLLRYHVVTPRLGCADLRGGQNVTTVDHTPEVPSTIQIGEYAAFPFGGAYTKTAQCAPIAKTDLSACNGVVHLLDQVMTPPKEDMFSFLQKDAQYSRLVQLITRAGLEDTLRRGQLTIFAPTNQALRYVDGDLLEDPEELKALIQRHVLPEVLCCAGIYKRSFFLRQQVETLGGSSLNLNRNRNGTPVVEDSYITSCDQSATNGVIHTIDRVLTKRSSGWLGKK
;
A
#
# COMPACT_ATOMS: atom_id res chain seq x y z
N MET A 1 -52.21 16.20 2.84
CA MET A 1 -50.97 15.38 2.89
C MET A 1 -51.15 14.25 1.89
N ASN A 2 -51.01 14.54 0.61
CA ASN A 2 -49.73 14.62 -0.14
C ASN A 2 -49.03 13.25 -0.23
N THR A 3 -49.22 12.59 -1.37
CA THR A 3 -48.14 12.31 -2.34
C THR A 3 -46.72 12.14 -1.77
N SER A 4 -46.53 11.21 -0.85
CA SER A 4 -45.18 10.70 -0.47
C SER A 4 -45.08 9.17 -0.44
N ILE A 5 -46.15 8.46 -0.85
CA ILE A 5 -46.21 6.99 -0.82
C ILE A 5 -46.02 6.38 -2.23
N LEU A 6 -46.14 7.19 -3.30
CA LEU A 6 -45.85 6.73 -4.67
C LEU A 6 -44.38 6.90 -5.11
N SER A 7 -43.55 7.62 -4.34
CA SER A 7 -42.15 7.90 -4.70
C SER A 7 -41.11 6.99 -4.02
N VAL A 8 -41.51 6.17 -3.04
CA VAL A 8 -40.60 5.26 -2.31
C VAL A 8 -40.71 3.81 -2.80
N LEU A 9 -41.77 3.48 -3.56
CA LEU A 9 -41.94 2.15 -4.17
C LEU A 9 -41.27 1.98 -5.55
N ILE A 10 -40.74 3.05 -6.17
CA ILE A 10 -40.11 3.01 -7.50
C ILE A 10 -38.58 2.81 -7.45
N LEU A 11 -37.91 2.90 -6.28
CA LEU A 11 -36.44 2.83 -6.22
C LEU A 11 -35.84 1.51 -5.72
N VAL A 12 -36.66 0.51 -5.35
CA VAL A 12 -36.18 -0.82 -4.89
C VAL A 12 -36.43 -1.93 -5.93
N ILE A 13 -37.08 -1.59 -7.05
CA ILE A 13 -37.23 -2.47 -8.22
C ILE A 13 -36.55 -1.76 -9.40
N LEU A 14 -35.21 -1.69 -9.43
CA LEU A 14 -34.44 -1.40 -10.66
C LEU A 14 -32.90 -1.58 -10.55
N VAL A 15 -32.37 -2.34 -9.58
CA VAL A 15 -30.94 -2.74 -9.63
C VAL A 15 -30.81 -4.22 -9.27
N GLY A 16 -31.04 -5.06 -10.27
CA GLY A 16 -30.81 -6.49 -10.26
C GLY A 16 -31.39 -7.11 -11.53
N VAL A 17 -30.52 -7.37 -12.51
CA VAL A 17 -30.71 -8.08 -13.80
C VAL A 17 -30.81 -7.17 -15.04
N ASN A 18 -29.65 -6.89 -15.66
CA ASN A 18 -29.42 -7.24 -17.06
C ASN A 18 -27.91 -7.18 -17.40
N CYS A 19 -27.31 -8.34 -17.59
CA CYS A 19 -26.09 -8.51 -18.38
C CYS A 19 -26.51 -9.22 -19.67
N GLY A 20 -26.28 -8.58 -20.81
CA GLY A 20 -26.50 -9.17 -22.12
C GLY A 20 -26.41 -8.13 -23.24
N PHE A 21 -25.19 -7.96 -23.77
CA PHE A 21 -24.79 -7.49 -25.11
C PHE A 21 -23.62 -6.47 -25.09
N ARG A 22 -22.44 -6.95 -25.51
CA ARG A 22 -21.39 -6.16 -26.20
C ARG A 22 -21.85 -5.94 -27.66
N PRO A 23 -21.46 -4.86 -28.39
CA PRO A 23 -20.05 -4.56 -28.70
C PRO A 23 -19.61 -3.09 -28.95
N ARG A 24 -18.28 -2.91 -28.89
CA ARG A 24 -17.39 -1.93 -29.59
C ARG A 24 -17.39 -0.44 -29.20
N GLY A 25 -16.21 0.04 -28.80
CA GLY A 25 -15.82 1.46 -28.80
C GLY A 25 -14.75 1.79 -27.76
N SER A 26 -13.50 1.88 -28.20
CA SER A 26 -12.26 2.19 -27.46
C SER A 26 -12.25 3.53 -26.70
N PHE A 27 -11.62 3.60 -25.51
CA PHE A 27 -10.65 4.65 -25.13
C PHE A 27 -9.90 4.24 -23.84
N HIS A 28 -8.58 4.27 -23.92
CA HIS A 28 -7.60 4.05 -22.84
C HIS A 28 -7.29 5.36 -22.11
N SER A 29 -7.16 5.32 -20.78
CA SER A 29 -6.24 6.19 -20.04
C SER A 29 -5.94 5.59 -18.66
N ASP A 30 -4.67 5.25 -18.47
CA ASP A 30 -4.02 4.80 -17.25
C ASP A 30 -3.73 5.99 -16.32
N ASP A 31 -3.91 5.82 -15.00
CA ASP A 31 -3.30 6.55 -13.88
C ASP A 31 -3.71 5.80 -12.58
N GLY A 32 -2.93 5.53 -11.55
CA GLY A 32 -1.54 5.73 -11.19
C GLY A 32 -1.40 5.06 -9.81
N GLY A 33 -0.77 3.90 -9.77
CA GLY A 33 -0.70 3.02 -8.59
C GLY A 33 0.36 3.44 -7.57
N TRP A 34 -0.02 3.30 -6.31
CA TRP A 34 0.69 3.56 -5.06
C TRP A 34 1.98 2.69 -4.91
N ASP A 35 3.08 3.30 -4.42
CA ASP A 35 4.38 2.67 -4.15
C ASP A 35 4.64 2.61 -2.62
N PRO A 36 4.81 1.41 -1.99
CA PRO A 36 5.04 1.26 -0.55
C PRO A 36 6.48 1.51 -0.06
N ASP A 37 7.47 1.78 -0.93
CA ASP A 37 8.90 1.71 -0.55
C ASP A 37 9.48 2.93 0.19
N ASN A 38 8.67 3.96 0.49
CA ASN A 38 9.19 5.18 1.13
C ASN A 38 9.37 5.10 2.66
N TRP A 39 8.85 4.07 3.34
CA TRP A 39 8.95 3.96 4.81
C TRP A 39 10.30 3.38 5.28
N MET A 40 10.90 2.47 4.51
CA MET A 40 12.15 1.77 4.88
C MET A 40 13.43 2.60 4.63
N LYS A 41 13.37 3.67 3.83
CA LYS A 41 14.50 4.58 3.59
C LYS A 41 14.66 5.66 4.68
N TRP A 42 13.64 5.90 5.48
CA TRP A 42 13.73 6.84 6.61
C TRP A 42 14.46 6.23 7.81
N ILE A 43 14.24 4.93 8.10
CA ILE A 43 14.88 4.23 9.23
C ILE A 43 16.37 3.98 9.00
N ARG A 44 16.81 3.80 7.75
CA ARG A 44 18.24 3.54 7.44
C ARG A 44 19.12 4.80 7.42
N ASN A 45 18.53 5.99 7.51
CA ASN A 45 19.25 7.28 7.52
C ASN A 45 19.33 7.95 8.90
N SER A 46 18.73 7.36 9.94
CA SER A 46 18.92 7.79 11.34
C SER A 46 20.10 7.11 12.04
N GLU A 47 20.64 6.00 11.53
CA GLU A 47 21.77 5.27 12.14
C GLU A 47 23.17 5.72 11.68
N ARG A 48 23.25 6.72 10.79
CA ARG A 48 24.53 7.27 10.31
C ARG A 48 24.82 8.68 10.84
N ARG A 49 24.17 9.09 11.93
CA ARG A 49 24.35 10.42 12.56
C ARG A 49 24.72 10.43 14.05
N ASP A 50 25.02 9.28 14.65
CA ASP A 50 25.53 9.17 16.04
C ASP A 50 26.98 8.65 16.13
N ARG A 51 27.76 8.71 15.03
CA ARG A 51 29.19 8.33 15.03
C ARG A 51 30.20 9.49 15.01
N GLU A 52 29.76 10.73 15.14
CA GLU A 52 30.64 11.89 15.23
C GLU A 52 30.14 12.91 16.26
N ARG A 53 30.23 12.58 17.55
CA ARG A 53 30.36 13.53 18.68
C ARG A 53 30.52 12.74 19.98
N GLY A 54 31.72 12.73 20.54
CA GLY A 54 31.97 12.15 21.87
C GLY A 54 33.41 11.69 22.12
N ASN A 55 34.41 12.47 21.69
CA ASN A 55 35.78 12.28 22.15
C ASN A 55 36.09 13.35 23.21
N ARG A 56 36.27 12.91 24.47
CA ARG A 56 36.83 13.55 25.68
C ARG A 56 36.24 12.76 26.86
N GLY A 57 36.94 12.03 27.71
CA GLY A 57 38.36 11.86 27.99
C GLY A 57 38.48 11.52 29.49
N ASN A 58 39.26 10.47 29.82
CA ASN A 58 39.79 10.10 31.15
C ASN A 58 38.79 9.61 32.21
N ARG A 59 39.10 8.62 33.07
CA ARG A 59 40.35 7.93 33.49
C ARG A 59 39.95 6.69 34.34
N GLY A 60 40.84 5.69 34.40
CA GLY A 60 41.04 4.57 35.39
C GLY A 60 39.86 4.01 36.19
N GLU A 61 39.71 2.71 36.46
CA GLU A 61 40.69 1.68 36.86
C GLU A 61 40.11 0.28 36.62
N GLN A 62 40.98 -0.72 36.47
CA GLN A 62 40.71 -2.16 36.62
C GLN A 62 41.28 -2.62 38.00
N PRO A 63 41.09 -3.88 38.45
CA PRO A 63 39.94 -4.80 38.39
C PRO A 63 39.60 -5.37 39.80
N GLY A 64 38.50 -6.10 39.97
CA GLY A 64 38.18 -6.77 41.23
C GLY A 64 37.27 -7.99 41.05
N GLU A 65 37.87 -9.15 41.20
CA GLU A 65 37.28 -10.49 41.40
C GLU A 65 36.67 -10.56 42.82
N LEU A 66 35.44 -11.06 42.99
CA LEU A 66 34.97 -11.70 44.24
C LEU A 66 33.78 -12.62 43.94
N ASP A 67 33.91 -13.86 44.38
CA ASP A 67 32.90 -14.92 44.47
C ASP A 67 32.00 -14.76 45.73
N GLU A 68 30.97 -15.61 45.76
CA GLU A 68 30.13 -16.10 46.89
C GLU A 68 28.83 -15.33 47.28
N ASP A 69 27.72 -16.02 46.99
CA ASP A 69 26.59 -16.41 47.85
C ASP A 69 25.73 -15.39 48.64
N GLU A 70 24.44 -15.75 48.65
CA GLU A 70 23.35 -15.36 49.56
C GLU A 70 22.86 -13.89 49.61
N LEU A 71 21.64 -13.66 49.09
CA LEU A 71 20.46 -13.29 49.90
C LEU A 71 19.30 -12.87 48.98
N ALA A 72 18.27 -13.71 48.96
CA ALA A 72 16.95 -13.33 48.46
C ALA A 72 16.31 -12.29 49.40
N PRO A 73 15.55 -11.32 48.86
CA PRO A 73 14.42 -10.75 49.57
C PRO A 73 13.13 -11.32 48.99
N GLU A 74 12.43 -12.09 49.82
CA GLU A 74 11.00 -12.34 49.69
C GLU A 74 10.26 -10.99 49.58
N LEU A 75 9.47 -10.83 48.52
CA LEU A 75 8.45 -9.78 48.44
C LEU A 75 7.16 -10.41 47.92
N PHE A 76 6.30 -10.67 48.90
CA PHE A 76 4.87 -10.98 48.86
C PHE A 76 4.16 -10.73 47.52
N ILE A 77 3.69 -11.81 46.89
CA ILE A 77 2.64 -11.78 45.87
C ILE A 77 1.37 -12.33 46.55
N PRO A 78 0.26 -11.57 46.65
CA PRO A 78 -0.99 -12.14 47.12
C PRO A 78 -1.53 -13.10 46.06
N THR A 79 -1.63 -14.36 46.44
CA THR A 79 -2.46 -15.39 45.81
C THR A 79 -3.91 -14.92 45.78
N ILE A 80 -4.49 -14.80 44.58
CA ILE A 80 -5.94 -14.80 44.41
C ILE A 80 -6.30 -16.18 43.86
N GLU A 81 -6.77 -17.05 44.76
CA GLU A 81 -7.53 -18.24 44.38
C GLU A 81 -8.88 -17.84 43.75
N PRO A 82 -9.40 -18.61 42.79
CA PRO A 82 -10.70 -18.35 42.20
C PRO A 82 -11.83 -18.85 43.11
N LEU A 83 -12.63 -17.94 43.65
CA LEU A 83 -13.93 -18.26 44.24
C LEU A 83 -15.06 -18.16 43.19
N PRO A 84 -16.19 -18.85 43.42
CA PRO A 84 -17.03 -19.45 42.40
C PRO A 84 -18.06 -18.49 41.80
N SER A 85 -18.73 -18.99 40.76
CA SER A 85 -19.92 -18.41 40.14
C SER A 85 -20.90 -17.78 41.13
N THR A 86 -21.06 -16.47 41.04
CA THR A 86 -22.27 -15.77 41.48
C THR A 86 -22.83 -14.97 40.32
N SER A 87 -24.06 -15.33 39.97
CA SER A 87 -25.05 -14.52 39.28
C SER A 87 -25.15 -13.12 39.90
N GLU A 88 -25.34 -12.09 39.07
CA GLU A 88 -26.02 -10.83 39.42
C GLU A 88 -26.07 -9.89 38.18
N PRO A 89 -26.95 -8.87 38.11
CA PRO A 89 -28.26 -8.68 38.73
C PRO A 89 -29.36 -8.25 37.72
N ASP A 90 -30.60 -8.69 37.92
CA ASP A 90 -31.77 -8.03 37.35
C ASP A 90 -32.02 -6.71 38.12
N VAL A 91 -31.80 -5.57 37.46
CA VAL A 91 -32.20 -4.26 37.99
C VAL A 91 -33.54 -3.87 37.37
N ASN A 92 -34.62 -4.22 38.07
CA ASN A 92 -35.96 -3.66 37.87
C ASN A 92 -36.03 -2.27 38.51
N PHE A 93 -36.27 -1.23 37.69
CA PHE A 93 -36.64 0.09 38.18
C PHE A 93 -38.16 0.15 38.42
N ASN A 94 -38.59 0.03 39.68
CA ASN A 94 -39.93 0.41 40.12
C ASN A 94 -39.91 1.80 40.74
N ILE A 95 -40.69 2.74 40.18
CA ILE A 95 -40.94 4.06 40.78
C ILE A 95 -42.24 3.99 41.59
N LYS A 96 -42.17 4.30 42.88
CA LYS A 96 -43.33 4.50 43.77
C LYS A 96 -43.82 5.95 43.68
N VAL A 97 -45.09 6.16 43.35
CA VAL A 97 -45.81 7.41 43.62
C VAL A 97 -47.19 7.06 44.19
N GLY A 98 -47.49 7.52 45.41
CA GLY A 98 -48.87 7.61 45.91
C GLY A 98 -49.62 6.32 46.25
N GLY A 99 -48.97 5.30 46.84
CA GLY A 99 -49.69 4.24 47.57
C GLY A 99 -50.43 3.17 46.74
N LEU A 100 -50.18 3.05 45.44
CA LEU A 100 -50.69 1.95 44.60
C LEU A 100 -49.52 1.21 43.92
N ASN A 101 -49.39 -0.09 44.16
CA ASN A 101 -48.52 -0.99 43.38
C ASN A 101 -49.30 -1.46 42.15
N LEU A 102 -48.95 -0.99 40.96
CA LEU A 102 -49.41 -1.55 39.69
C LEU A 102 -48.21 -2.18 38.98
N GLY A 103 -48.16 -3.52 38.98
CA GLY A 103 -47.20 -4.29 38.18
C GLY A 103 -47.54 -4.20 36.69
N TRP A 104 -46.50 -4.13 35.86
CA TRP A 104 -46.61 -3.99 34.39
C TRP A 104 -47.14 -5.25 33.66
N ASP A 105 -47.48 -6.32 34.37
CA ASP A 105 -48.11 -7.52 33.81
C ASP A 105 -49.66 -7.43 33.73
N GLY A 106 -50.25 -6.30 34.13
CA GLY A 106 -51.71 -6.16 34.26
C GLY A 106 -52.46 -5.46 33.12
N ILE A 107 -51.79 -4.88 32.11
CA ILE A 107 -52.47 -4.00 31.13
C ILE A 107 -52.54 -4.58 29.69
N PHE A 108 -51.93 -5.74 29.41
CA PHE A 108 -51.99 -6.35 28.06
C PHE A 108 -52.27 -7.86 28.04
N SER A 109 -53.09 -8.38 28.97
CA SER A 109 -53.56 -9.78 28.90
C SER A 109 -54.97 -9.96 28.30
N GLN A 110 -55.61 -8.89 27.82
CA GLN A 110 -56.92 -8.98 27.18
C GLN A 110 -56.96 -8.17 25.88
N HIS A 111 -56.36 -8.72 24.83
CA HIS A 111 -56.79 -8.61 23.42
C HIS A 111 -55.77 -9.37 22.57
N GLU A 112 -55.94 -10.69 22.48
CA GLU A 112 -55.30 -11.48 21.44
C GLU A 112 -55.84 -11.05 20.07
N GLY A 113 -54.93 -10.82 19.12
CA GLY A 113 -55.25 -10.72 17.71
C GLY A 113 -55.60 -9.31 17.21
N LYS A 114 -54.59 -8.48 16.96
CA LYS A 114 -54.44 -7.55 15.82
C LYS A 114 -53.32 -6.53 16.08
N TRP A 115 -52.08 -6.88 15.74
CA TRP A 115 -51.02 -5.90 15.47
C TRP A 115 -50.19 -6.34 14.26
N PRO A 116 -49.91 -5.46 13.26
CA PRO A 116 -49.05 -5.80 12.13
C PRO A 116 -47.59 -6.03 12.56
N ASN A 117 -46.90 -6.93 11.86
CA ASN A 117 -45.49 -7.36 12.06
C ASN A 117 -44.44 -6.22 12.21
N ILE A 118 -44.81 -4.97 11.96
CA ILE A 118 -43.92 -3.81 12.02
C ILE A 118 -43.58 -3.40 13.47
N PHE A 119 -44.49 -3.59 14.43
CA PHE A 119 -44.24 -3.21 15.83
C PHE A 119 -43.34 -4.20 16.57
N ARG A 120 -43.32 -5.48 16.16
CA ARG A 120 -42.39 -6.48 16.71
C ARG A 120 -40.92 -6.18 16.37
N ARG A 121 -40.67 -5.45 15.27
CA ARG A 121 -39.34 -5.01 14.82
C ARG A 121 -38.84 -3.70 15.44
N ILE A 122 -39.71 -2.92 16.09
CA ILE A 122 -39.34 -1.64 16.70
C ILE A 122 -38.88 -1.83 18.16
N PHE A 123 -39.40 -2.86 18.85
CA PHE A 123 -39.04 -3.16 20.24
C PHE A 123 -38.06 -4.33 20.42
N SER A 124 -37.62 -4.96 19.33
CA SER A 124 -36.48 -5.88 19.37
C SER A 124 -35.23 -5.09 18.99
N GLY A 125 -34.29 -4.94 19.93
CA GLY A 125 -32.95 -4.42 19.63
C GLY A 125 -32.30 -5.18 18.47
N PRO A 126 -31.21 -4.67 17.87
CA PRO A 126 -30.52 -5.34 16.77
C PRO A 126 -30.30 -6.81 17.13
N PRO A 127 -30.57 -7.77 16.20
CA PRO A 127 -30.46 -9.19 16.50
C PRO A 127 -29.11 -9.45 17.14
N LYS A 128 -29.11 -10.05 18.34
CA LYS A 128 -27.88 -10.38 19.04
C LYS A 128 -27.00 -11.20 18.10
N PRO A 129 -25.70 -10.88 17.99
CA PRO A 129 -24.82 -11.63 17.11
C PRO A 129 -24.84 -13.11 17.48
N TRP A 130 -24.77 -14.00 16.49
CA TRP A 130 -25.02 -15.42 16.68
C TRP A 130 -24.07 -16.06 17.70
N TRP A 131 -22.84 -15.56 17.82
CA TRP A 131 -21.83 -16.03 18.78
C TRP A 131 -22.14 -15.66 20.25
N LYS A 132 -23.21 -14.89 20.48
CA LYS A 132 -23.81 -14.65 21.81
C LYS A 132 -25.09 -15.46 22.03
N GLY A 133 -25.42 -16.36 21.10
CA GLY A 133 -26.58 -17.26 21.17
C GLY A 133 -26.32 -18.54 21.97
N PRO A 134 -27.33 -19.40 22.13
CA PRO A 134 -27.21 -20.66 22.87
C PRO A 134 -26.26 -21.65 22.18
N ASN A 135 -25.64 -22.52 22.99
CA ASN A 135 -24.70 -23.58 22.58
C ASN A 135 -23.49 -23.08 21.78
N VAL A 136 -23.03 -21.85 22.06
CA VAL A 136 -21.76 -21.31 21.56
C VAL A 136 -20.70 -21.50 22.65
N CYS A 137 -19.63 -22.20 22.29
CA CYS A 137 -18.47 -22.45 23.13
C CYS A 137 -17.40 -21.38 22.86
N VAL A 138 -16.67 -21.00 23.91
CA VAL A 138 -15.65 -19.95 23.85
C VAL A 138 -14.30 -20.54 24.24
N THR A 139 -13.31 -20.43 23.36
CA THR A 139 -11.93 -20.80 23.66
C THR A 139 -11.06 -19.55 23.78
N ARG A 140 -10.09 -19.59 24.68
CA ARG A 140 -9.12 -18.50 24.91
C ARG A 140 -7.72 -19.07 24.83
N GLU A 141 -6.88 -18.49 23.97
CA GLU A 141 -5.47 -18.85 23.82
C GLU A 141 -4.59 -17.61 24.08
N GLU A 142 -3.47 -17.81 24.78
CA GLU A 142 -2.45 -16.78 25.01
C GLU A 142 -1.17 -17.16 24.25
N ARG A 143 -0.62 -16.23 23.47
CA ARG A 143 0.69 -16.37 22.79
C ARG A 143 1.64 -15.27 23.24
N ASN A 144 2.85 -15.67 23.61
CA ASN A 144 3.92 -14.75 23.99
C ASN A 144 4.98 -14.69 22.88
N GLU A 145 5.24 -13.48 22.35
CA GLU A 145 6.34 -13.22 21.41
C GLU A 145 7.33 -12.22 22.03
N THR A 146 8.62 -12.57 22.03
CA THR A 146 9.72 -11.71 22.46
C THR A 146 10.24 -10.88 21.28
N VAL A 147 10.26 -9.55 21.43
CA VAL A 147 10.83 -8.65 20.42
C VAL A 147 12.22 -8.19 20.87
N PRO A 148 13.28 -8.32 20.06
CA PRO A 148 14.60 -7.83 20.44
C PRO A 148 14.69 -6.31 20.21
N GLY A 149 14.80 -5.54 21.30
CA GLY A 149 15.08 -4.09 21.27
C GLY A 149 14.92 -3.42 22.64
N ILE A 150 15.81 -2.49 22.97
CA ILE A 150 15.76 -1.70 24.21
C ILE A 150 14.69 -0.61 24.06
N VAL A 151 13.66 -0.61 24.91
CA VAL A 151 12.60 0.42 24.93
C VAL A 151 12.66 1.16 26.27
N THR A 152 12.77 2.50 26.22
CA THR A 152 12.97 3.37 27.39
C THR A 152 11.71 4.06 27.92
N HIS A 153 10.49 3.78 27.43
CA HIS A 153 9.27 4.48 27.90
C HIS A 153 8.05 3.58 28.10
N HIS A 154 7.33 3.81 29.21
CA HIS A 154 6.14 3.08 29.65
C HIS A 154 4.87 3.48 28.88
N ARG A 155 4.52 2.76 27.80
CA ARG A 155 3.17 2.84 27.21
C ARG A 155 2.68 1.43 26.85
N VAL A 156 1.50 1.08 27.35
CA VAL A 156 0.77 -0.14 26.99
C VAL A 156 -0.10 0.17 25.78
N PHE A 157 0.12 -0.52 24.67
CA PHE A 157 -0.75 -0.45 23.50
C PHE A 157 -1.50 -1.78 23.37
N ALA A 158 -2.82 -1.72 23.24
CA ALA A 158 -3.69 -2.88 23.02
C ALA A 158 -4.49 -2.68 21.74
N ASN A 159 -4.21 -3.49 20.72
CA ASN A 159 -4.94 -3.49 19.45
C ASN A 159 -5.74 -4.78 19.34
N SER A 160 -7.04 -4.68 19.04
CA SER A 160 -7.90 -5.84 18.81
C SER A 160 -8.47 -5.84 17.40
N TYR A 161 -8.48 -7.02 16.77
CA TYR A 161 -9.08 -7.25 15.46
C TYR A 161 -9.88 -8.55 15.49
N CYS A 162 -11.04 -8.58 14.83
CA CYS A 162 -11.92 -9.74 14.83
C CYS A 162 -12.28 -10.17 13.41
N ASP A 163 -12.24 -11.47 13.15
CA ASP A 163 -12.64 -12.12 11.90
C ASP A 163 -13.88 -12.99 12.15
N GLU A 164 -14.89 -12.88 11.29
CA GLU A 164 -16.11 -13.67 11.36
C GLU A 164 -16.19 -14.61 10.14
N THR A 165 -16.24 -15.91 10.40
CA THR A 165 -16.56 -16.94 9.41
C THR A 165 -17.98 -17.47 9.64
N GLU A 166 -18.48 -18.30 8.71
CA GLU A 166 -19.81 -18.91 8.85
C GLU A 166 -19.94 -19.74 10.15
N THR A 167 -18.83 -20.32 10.60
CA THR A 167 -18.74 -21.30 11.69
C THR A 167 -18.07 -20.77 12.96
N SER A 168 -17.36 -19.63 12.91
CA SER A 168 -16.60 -19.09 14.03
C SER A 168 -16.51 -17.56 14.04
N TYR A 169 -16.41 -16.96 15.22
CA TYR A 169 -16.09 -15.54 15.40
C TYR A 169 -14.82 -15.45 16.26
N LYS A 170 -13.73 -14.94 15.70
CA LYS A 170 -12.40 -14.98 16.31
C LYS A 170 -11.87 -13.57 16.49
N CYS A 171 -11.59 -13.18 17.72
CA CYS A 171 -10.97 -11.89 18.07
C CYS A 171 -9.56 -12.10 18.60
N THR A 172 -8.59 -11.40 18.03
CA THR A 172 -7.21 -11.38 18.51
C THR A 172 -6.91 -10.01 19.10
N THR A 173 -6.34 -9.99 20.30
CA THR A 173 -5.96 -8.77 21.03
C THR A 173 -4.47 -8.80 21.32
N ASP A 174 -3.73 -7.92 20.67
CA ASP A 174 -2.29 -7.76 20.84
C ASP A 174 -2.02 -6.68 21.89
N VAL A 175 -1.39 -7.05 22.99
CA VAL A 175 -1.00 -6.16 24.09
C VAL A 175 0.51 -6.13 24.18
N THR A 176 1.11 -4.95 24.03
CA THR A 176 2.55 -4.77 24.21
C THR A 176 2.84 -4.17 25.58
N VAL A 177 3.58 -4.88 26.42
CA VAL A 177 3.98 -4.45 27.77
C VAL A 177 5.48 -4.68 27.93
N TYR A 178 6.26 -3.65 28.26
CA TYR A 178 7.72 -3.72 28.44
C TYR A 178 8.50 -4.36 27.26
N GLY A 179 8.07 -4.13 26.02
CA GLY A 179 8.70 -4.72 24.83
C GLY A 179 8.36 -6.19 24.59
N ILE A 180 7.52 -6.80 25.45
CA ILE A 180 6.96 -8.14 25.24
C ILE A 180 5.58 -7.97 24.61
N LYS A 181 5.37 -8.58 23.44
CA LYS A 181 4.07 -8.61 22.78
C LYS A 181 3.33 -9.87 23.23
N ARG A 182 2.20 -9.70 23.91
CA ARG A 182 1.28 -10.77 24.30
C ARG A 182 0.04 -10.71 23.42
N SER A 183 -0.34 -11.81 22.81
CA SER A 183 -1.51 -11.89 21.94
C SER A 183 -2.55 -12.81 22.57
N PHE A 184 -3.74 -12.28 22.84
CA PHE A 184 -4.87 -13.02 23.39
C PHE A 184 -5.89 -13.29 22.27
N VAL A 185 -6.14 -14.56 21.98
CA VAL A 185 -7.11 -14.97 20.95
C VAL A 185 -8.34 -15.54 21.64
N VAL A 186 -9.51 -14.97 21.37
CA VAL A 186 -10.81 -15.46 21.83
C VAL A 186 -11.61 -15.94 20.63
N THR A 187 -11.96 -17.23 20.60
CA THR A 187 -12.74 -17.83 19.51
C THR A 187 -14.09 -18.27 20.03
N TYR A 188 -15.16 -17.90 19.33
CA TYR A 188 -16.52 -18.32 19.58
C TYR A 188 -16.98 -19.25 18.45
N GLU A 189 -17.48 -20.43 18.79
CA GLU A 189 -17.91 -21.43 17.82
C GLU A 189 -19.04 -22.31 18.38
N CYS A 190 -19.73 -23.06 17.53
CA CYS A 190 -20.71 -24.02 18.01
C CYS A 190 -20.05 -25.10 18.88
N CYS A 191 -20.65 -25.35 20.06
CA CYS A 191 -20.25 -26.44 20.92
C CYS A 191 -20.36 -27.78 20.18
N HIS A 192 -19.52 -28.74 20.57
CA HIS A 192 -19.55 -30.08 19.99
C HIS A 192 -20.95 -30.72 20.15
N GLY A 193 -21.46 -31.34 19.08
CA GLY A 193 -22.83 -31.85 18.98
C GLY A 193 -23.88 -30.82 18.55
N PHE A 194 -23.49 -29.57 18.26
CA PHE A 194 -24.40 -28.52 17.79
C PHE A 194 -23.89 -27.86 16.50
N GLU A 195 -24.84 -27.42 15.69
CA GLU A 195 -24.62 -26.72 14.42
C GLU A 195 -25.49 -25.46 14.38
N LYS A 196 -25.05 -24.43 13.63
CA LYS A 196 -25.79 -23.20 13.38
C LYS A 196 -26.59 -23.33 12.07
N PRO A 197 -27.93 -23.36 12.11
CA PRO A 197 -28.74 -23.24 10.91
C PRO A 197 -28.52 -21.90 10.20
N ALA A 198 -28.68 -21.86 8.88
CA ALA A 198 -28.62 -20.63 8.11
C ALA A 198 -29.58 -19.55 8.67
N GLY A 199 -29.04 -18.40 9.06
CA GLY A 199 -29.81 -17.28 9.61
C GLY A 199 -30.20 -17.39 11.09
N ALA A 200 -29.78 -18.44 11.83
CA ALA A 200 -30.10 -18.61 13.24
C ALA A 200 -29.21 -17.77 14.19
N SER A 201 -29.79 -17.32 15.31
CA SER A 201 -29.07 -16.68 16.41
C SER A 201 -28.55 -17.75 17.38
N GLY A 202 -27.37 -18.32 17.07
CA GLY A 202 -26.71 -19.36 17.87
C GLY A 202 -26.78 -20.75 17.26
N CYS A 203 -26.31 -21.75 18.00
CA CYS A 203 -26.13 -23.13 17.52
C CYS A 203 -27.29 -24.00 18.01
N THR A 204 -28.43 -23.88 17.35
CA THR A 204 -29.70 -24.45 17.83
C THR A 204 -29.98 -25.85 17.30
N LYS A 205 -29.27 -26.31 16.25
CA LYS A 205 -29.46 -27.65 15.68
C LYS A 205 -28.58 -28.64 16.42
N LYS A 206 -29.19 -29.59 17.12
CA LYS A 206 -28.49 -30.72 17.75
C LYS A 206 -28.18 -31.79 16.70
N LEU A 207 -26.93 -32.23 16.64
CA LEU A 207 -26.46 -33.28 15.75
C LEU A 207 -26.64 -34.65 16.39
N VAL A 208 -26.99 -35.65 15.58
CA VAL A 208 -26.92 -37.07 15.96
C VAL A 208 -25.53 -37.56 15.57
N LEU A 209 -24.64 -37.63 16.56
CA LEU A 209 -23.24 -37.99 16.33
C LEU A 209 -23.08 -39.51 16.26
N LYS A 210 -22.27 -39.98 15.30
CA LYS A 210 -21.78 -41.36 15.20
C LYS A 210 -20.29 -41.42 15.54
N ASN A 211 -19.70 -42.60 15.74
CA ASN A 211 -18.25 -42.72 15.94
C ASN A 211 -17.49 -42.34 14.66
N LEU A 212 -16.18 -42.06 14.78
CA LEU A 212 -15.34 -41.62 13.65
C LEU A 212 -15.42 -42.56 12.43
N VAL A 213 -15.45 -43.88 12.64
CA VAL A 213 -15.49 -44.87 11.56
C VAL A 213 -16.82 -44.80 10.80
N GLU A 214 -17.94 -44.72 11.51
CA GLU A 214 -19.27 -44.59 10.91
C GLU A 214 -19.47 -43.25 10.22
N THR A 215 -19.01 -42.15 10.83
CA THR A 215 -19.06 -40.82 10.22
C THR A 215 -18.18 -40.78 8.95
N ALA A 216 -17.02 -41.44 8.94
CA ALA A 216 -16.20 -41.57 7.73
C ALA A 216 -16.90 -42.36 6.60
N ARG A 217 -17.67 -43.41 6.94
CA ARG A 217 -18.51 -44.14 5.96
C ARG A 217 -19.61 -43.27 5.38
N ASP A 218 -20.30 -42.49 6.22
CA ASP A 218 -21.33 -41.54 5.76
C ASP A 218 -20.74 -40.47 4.80
N LEU A 219 -19.44 -40.20 4.90
CA LEU A 219 -18.70 -39.29 4.03
C LEU A 219 -18.12 -39.97 2.78
N ASP A 220 -18.52 -41.19 2.44
CA ASP A 220 -18.05 -41.94 1.26
C ASP A 220 -16.51 -42.06 1.24
N SER A 221 -15.98 -42.71 2.28
CA SER A 221 -14.53 -42.90 2.49
C SER A 221 -14.17 -44.35 2.82
N ASP A 222 -14.95 -45.31 2.32
CA ASP A 222 -14.79 -46.73 2.59
C ASP A 222 -13.43 -47.29 2.19
N GLU A 223 -12.82 -46.78 1.11
CA GLU A 223 -11.50 -47.26 0.67
C GLU A 223 -10.39 -46.86 1.63
N PHE A 224 -10.50 -45.67 2.23
CA PHE A 224 -9.58 -45.25 3.28
C PHE A 224 -9.75 -46.09 4.54
N LEU A 225 -10.99 -46.39 4.92
CA LEU A 225 -11.28 -47.25 6.08
C LEU A 225 -10.77 -48.68 5.87
N ARG A 226 -10.88 -49.25 4.65
CA ARG A 226 -10.27 -50.55 4.33
C ARG A 226 -8.76 -50.53 4.50
N ALA A 227 -8.10 -49.44 4.09
CA ALA A 227 -6.65 -49.29 4.30
C ALA A 227 -6.31 -49.22 5.79
N VAL A 228 -7.09 -48.49 6.59
CA VAL A 228 -6.97 -48.45 8.07
C VAL A 228 -7.18 -49.82 8.70
N ASP A 229 -8.21 -50.56 8.27
CA ASP A 229 -8.48 -51.92 8.73
C ASP A 229 -7.29 -52.85 8.43
N SER A 230 -6.65 -52.71 7.27
CA SER A 230 -5.53 -53.56 6.84
C SER A 230 -4.27 -53.43 7.71
N VAL A 231 -4.10 -52.29 8.39
CA VAL A 231 -2.97 -52.03 9.30
C VAL A 231 -3.34 -52.09 10.78
N GLY A 232 -4.60 -52.42 11.10
CA GLY A 232 -5.08 -52.59 12.47
C GLY A 232 -5.27 -51.30 13.27
N LEU A 233 -5.48 -50.14 12.62
CA LEU A 233 -5.69 -48.84 13.31
C LEU A 233 -7.16 -48.57 13.69
N THR A 234 -8.08 -49.45 13.31
CA THR A 234 -9.53 -49.24 13.45
C THR A 234 -10.00 -49.15 14.90
N ASP A 235 -9.38 -49.91 15.80
CA ASP A 235 -9.77 -49.89 17.21
C ASP A 235 -9.34 -48.59 17.90
N THR A 236 -8.17 -48.05 17.52
CA THR A 236 -7.71 -46.72 17.95
C THR A 236 -8.70 -45.63 17.51
N LEU A 237 -9.16 -45.68 16.25
CA LEU A 237 -10.13 -44.71 15.72
C LEU A 237 -11.52 -44.79 16.36
N LYS A 238 -11.87 -45.87 17.07
CA LYS A 238 -13.17 -45.99 17.76
C LYS A 238 -13.16 -45.46 19.19
N VAL A 239 -12.00 -45.46 19.83
CA VAL A 239 -11.89 -45.22 21.29
C VAL A 239 -11.32 -43.84 21.59
N GLU A 240 -10.31 -43.40 20.86
CA GLU A 240 -9.60 -42.16 21.18
C GLU A 240 -10.30 -40.91 20.63
N ASN A 241 -10.05 -39.78 21.28
CA ASN A 241 -10.51 -38.47 20.83
C ASN A 241 -9.57 -37.91 19.77
N LEU A 242 -9.95 -38.00 18.50
CA LEU A 242 -9.05 -37.75 17.37
C LEU A 242 -9.66 -36.82 16.31
N THR A 243 -8.80 -36.20 15.52
CA THR A 243 -9.15 -35.55 14.26
C THR A 243 -8.60 -36.36 13.11
N LEU A 244 -9.45 -36.70 12.16
CA LEU A 244 -9.12 -37.54 11.02
C LEU A 244 -9.19 -36.72 9.72
N PHE A 245 -8.09 -36.67 8.99
CA PHE A 245 -8.08 -36.15 7.63
C PHE A 245 -8.31 -37.31 6.66
N VAL A 246 -9.40 -37.28 5.91
CA VAL A 246 -9.80 -38.43 5.09
C VAL A 246 -9.70 -38.07 3.60
N PRO A 247 -8.83 -38.73 2.82
CA PRO A 247 -8.76 -38.52 1.38
C PRO A 247 -10.01 -39.08 0.67
N THR A 248 -10.28 -38.61 -0.54
CA THR A 248 -11.34 -39.23 -1.36
C THR A 248 -11.00 -40.68 -1.72
N ASN A 249 -12.02 -41.48 -2.01
CA ASN A 249 -11.86 -42.86 -2.45
C ASN A 249 -10.95 -42.97 -3.69
N GLU A 250 -11.05 -42.03 -4.63
CA GLU A 250 -10.20 -41.97 -5.83
C GLU A 250 -8.74 -41.70 -5.46
N ALA A 251 -8.51 -40.79 -4.53
CA ALA A 251 -7.16 -40.41 -4.11
C ALA A 251 -6.41 -41.55 -3.42
N ILE A 252 -7.06 -42.26 -2.50
CA ILE A 252 -6.43 -43.38 -1.80
C ILE A 252 -6.22 -44.59 -2.73
N LYS A 253 -7.16 -44.86 -3.64
CA LYS A 253 -6.99 -45.89 -4.70
C LYS A 253 -5.77 -45.59 -5.57
N ALA A 254 -5.68 -44.37 -6.10
CA ALA A 254 -4.56 -43.94 -6.93
C ALA A 254 -3.22 -44.02 -6.19
N TYR A 255 -3.21 -43.76 -4.88
CA TYR A 255 -2.02 -43.91 -4.04
C TYR A 255 -1.58 -45.38 -3.93
N LEU A 256 -2.51 -46.28 -3.61
CA LEU A 256 -2.25 -47.71 -3.44
C LEU A 256 -1.84 -48.38 -4.77
N GLU A 257 -2.43 -47.97 -5.90
CA GLU A 257 -2.09 -48.46 -7.24
C GLU A 257 -0.69 -48.01 -7.70
N LYS A 258 -0.27 -46.80 -7.33
CA LYS A 258 1.04 -46.27 -7.72
C LYS A 258 2.20 -46.92 -6.97
N ASP A 259 2.00 -47.31 -5.71
CA ASP A 259 3.03 -48.02 -4.94
C ASP A 259 3.08 -49.51 -5.31
N SER A 260 1.95 -50.11 -5.70
CA SER A 260 1.94 -51.48 -6.24
C SER A 260 2.64 -51.60 -7.61
N GLN A 261 2.71 -50.54 -8.42
CA GLN A 261 3.49 -50.53 -9.67
C GLN A 261 5.02 -50.51 -9.50
N LYS A 262 5.58 -50.27 -8.29
CA LYS A 262 7.01 -50.56 -8.03
C LYS A 262 7.31 -52.06 -8.09
N LEU A 263 6.28 -52.91 -8.03
CA LEU A 263 6.35 -54.32 -8.37
C LEU A 263 5.95 -54.49 -9.85
N LEU A 264 6.91 -54.46 -10.77
CA LEU A 264 6.69 -54.95 -12.14
C LEU A 264 7.02 -56.45 -12.24
N PRO A 265 6.44 -57.16 -13.22
CA PRO A 265 5.96 -58.53 -13.06
C PRO A 265 7.09 -59.55 -13.13
N GLY A 266 7.09 -60.50 -12.19
CA GLY A 266 7.93 -61.70 -12.23
C GLY A 266 8.83 -61.95 -11.02
N VAL A 267 8.78 -61.13 -9.97
CA VAL A 267 9.61 -61.34 -8.77
C VAL A 267 8.86 -62.16 -7.72
N ILE A 268 9.45 -63.31 -7.35
CA ILE A 268 9.03 -64.12 -6.21
C ILE A 268 9.29 -63.32 -4.93
N LEU A 269 8.23 -63.06 -4.16
CA LEU A 269 8.26 -62.30 -2.91
C LEU A 269 9.14 -63.01 -1.86
N VAL A 270 10.14 -62.30 -1.34
CA VAL A 270 10.86 -62.66 -0.12
C VAL A 270 10.21 -61.88 1.02
N ASP A 271 9.92 -62.55 2.14
CA ASP A 271 9.13 -62.09 3.31
C ASP A 271 9.41 -60.67 3.88
N GLY A 272 10.52 -60.01 3.50
CA GLY A 272 10.89 -58.67 4.00
C GLY A 272 10.12 -57.50 3.36
N THR A 273 9.78 -57.56 2.07
CA THR A 273 9.24 -56.39 1.35
C THR A 273 7.79 -56.06 1.72
N LEU A 274 7.00 -57.05 2.12
CA LEU A 274 5.61 -56.87 2.57
C LEU A 274 5.53 -56.17 3.93
N ALA A 275 6.45 -56.47 4.84
CA ALA A 275 6.51 -55.84 6.17
C ALA A 275 6.93 -54.35 6.07
N GLU A 276 7.89 -54.04 5.20
CA GLU A 276 8.31 -52.64 4.94
C GLU A 276 7.17 -51.82 4.30
N MET A 277 6.46 -52.38 3.31
CA MET A 277 5.30 -51.71 2.70
C MET A 277 4.14 -51.50 3.68
N ALA A 278 3.89 -52.46 4.56
CA ALA A 278 2.87 -52.32 5.62
C ALA A 278 3.25 -51.24 6.64
N SER A 279 4.55 -51.13 6.97
CA SER A 279 5.08 -50.07 7.83
C SER A 279 4.94 -48.68 7.21
N ASP A 280 5.25 -48.54 5.92
CA ASP A 280 5.12 -47.28 5.19
C ASP A 280 3.65 -46.84 5.06
N LEU A 281 2.75 -47.77 4.74
CA LEU A 281 1.31 -47.49 4.68
C LEU A 281 0.78 -47.08 6.05
N ARG A 282 1.20 -47.78 7.12
CA ARG A 282 0.83 -47.43 8.49
C ARG A 282 1.28 -46.01 8.85
N ALA A 283 2.51 -45.62 8.54
CA ALA A 283 3.02 -44.28 8.79
C ALA A 283 2.24 -43.18 8.04
N VAL A 284 1.81 -43.47 6.80
CA VAL A 284 0.95 -42.57 6.03
C VAL A 284 -0.42 -42.41 6.71
N LEU A 285 -1.04 -43.51 7.12
CA LEU A 285 -2.35 -43.50 7.77
C LEU A 285 -2.30 -42.82 9.14
N GLU A 286 -1.28 -43.09 9.95
CA GLU A 286 -1.03 -42.38 11.22
C GLU A 286 -0.77 -40.88 10.98
N GLY A 287 -0.14 -40.51 9.87
CA GLY A 287 0.03 -39.11 9.45
C GLY A 287 -1.29 -38.38 9.13
N HIS A 288 -2.39 -39.08 8.89
CA HIS A 288 -3.73 -38.49 8.71
C HIS A 288 -4.50 -38.32 10.03
N VAL A 289 -3.94 -38.78 11.15
CA VAL A 289 -4.58 -38.78 12.46
C VAL A 289 -3.89 -37.76 13.36
N VAL A 290 -4.69 -36.91 14.00
CA VAL A 290 -4.23 -35.88 14.92
C VAL A 290 -4.95 -36.03 16.27
N PRO A 291 -4.26 -35.93 17.41
CA PRO A 291 -4.90 -35.94 18.72
C PRO A 291 -5.85 -34.75 18.93
N GLY A 292 -7.00 -35.01 19.57
CA GLY A 292 -7.97 -33.98 19.98
C GLY A 292 -8.98 -33.60 18.88
N PHE A 293 -9.87 -32.66 19.21
CA PHE A 293 -10.94 -32.18 18.33
C PHE A 293 -10.51 -30.87 17.66
N LEU A 294 -9.86 -30.95 16.50
CA LEU A 294 -9.48 -29.78 15.71
C LEU A 294 -10.55 -29.49 14.67
N LYS A 295 -11.10 -28.28 14.72
CA LYS A 295 -12.03 -27.73 13.74
C LYS A 295 -11.31 -26.81 12.76
N SER A 296 -11.99 -26.43 11.69
CA SER A 296 -11.50 -25.48 10.69
C SER A 296 -11.14 -24.12 11.30
N SER A 297 -11.79 -23.73 12.40
CA SER A 297 -11.49 -22.52 13.19
C SER A 297 -10.09 -22.55 13.84
N ASN A 298 -9.54 -23.75 14.09
CA ASN A 298 -8.21 -23.94 14.64
C ASN A 298 -7.11 -23.85 13.58
N PHE A 299 -7.46 -23.88 12.28
CA PHE A 299 -6.48 -23.76 11.21
C PHE A 299 -6.11 -22.29 11.01
N THR A 300 -4.82 -22.00 11.16
CA THR A 300 -4.23 -20.70 10.81
C THR A 300 -3.19 -20.89 9.71
N ASP A 301 -2.93 -19.83 8.94
CA ASP A 301 -1.94 -19.93 7.87
C ASP A 301 -0.56 -20.28 8.44
N GLU A 302 0.16 -21.14 7.72
CA GLU A 302 1.48 -21.69 8.05
C GLU A 302 1.60 -22.38 9.42
N ASN A 303 0.48 -22.80 10.04
CA ASN A 303 0.51 -23.52 11.31
C ASN A 303 0.94 -24.98 11.14
N LEU A 304 1.62 -25.51 12.15
CA LEU A 304 2.12 -26.89 12.19
C LEU A 304 1.40 -27.67 13.30
N ILE A 305 0.63 -28.68 12.88
CA ILE A 305 -0.17 -29.55 13.75
C ILE A 305 0.56 -30.87 13.96
N SER A 306 0.77 -31.28 15.21
CA SER A 306 1.38 -32.57 15.53
C SER A 306 0.41 -33.72 15.25
N THR A 307 0.88 -34.74 14.52
CA THR A 307 0.13 -35.99 14.29
C THR A 307 0.35 -37.00 15.41
N VAL A 308 -0.36 -38.12 15.38
CA VAL A 308 -0.09 -39.27 16.28
C VAL A 308 1.25 -39.97 15.97
N LEU A 309 1.94 -39.59 14.89
CA LEU A 309 3.25 -40.10 14.49
C LEU A 309 4.34 -39.04 14.69
N PRO A 310 5.00 -38.93 15.87
CA PRO A 310 6.13 -38.03 16.05
C PRO A 310 7.34 -38.43 15.18
N PRO A 311 8.11 -37.48 14.60
CA PRO A 311 7.99 -36.03 14.67
C PRO A 311 7.14 -35.41 13.53
N VAL A 312 6.29 -36.19 12.87
CA VAL A 312 5.52 -35.76 11.70
C VAL A 312 4.48 -34.72 12.08
N LYS A 313 4.50 -33.60 11.36
CA LYS A 313 3.54 -32.50 11.49
C LYS A 313 2.80 -32.27 10.18
N LEU A 314 1.55 -31.85 10.27
CA LEU A 314 0.75 -31.37 9.16
C LEU A 314 0.81 -29.85 9.12
N ARG A 315 1.13 -29.29 7.96
CA ARG A 315 1.12 -27.85 7.71
C ARG A 315 -0.24 -27.41 7.18
N THR A 316 -0.86 -26.43 7.81
CA THR A 316 -2.08 -25.79 7.32
C THR A 316 -1.74 -24.51 6.59
N ASN A 317 -2.30 -24.30 5.39
CA ASN A 317 -2.19 -23.04 4.65
C ASN A 317 -3.57 -22.52 4.30
N LEU A 318 -3.75 -21.20 4.40
CA LEU A 318 -4.99 -20.51 4.13
C LEU A 318 -4.76 -19.44 3.06
N TYR A 319 -5.52 -19.52 1.98
CA TYR A 319 -5.36 -18.62 0.84
C TYR A 319 -6.63 -17.80 0.56
N ASP A 320 -6.46 -16.49 0.44
CA ASP A 320 -7.50 -15.51 0.09
C ASP A 320 -7.67 -15.39 -1.43
N VAL A 321 -8.18 -16.45 -2.05
CA VAL A 321 -8.71 -16.46 -3.41
C VAL A 321 -10.24 -16.25 -3.31
N PRO A 322 -11.03 -15.93 -4.37
CA PRO A 322 -12.41 -15.40 -4.21
C PRO A 322 -13.37 -16.25 -3.35
N ARG A 323 -13.02 -17.50 -3.06
CA ARG A 323 -13.46 -18.24 -1.87
C ARG A 323 -12.23 -18.72 -1.09
N ARG A 324 -12.20 -18.51 0.23
CA ARG A 324 -11.11 -18.95 1.13
C ARG A 324 -10.79 -20.42 0.89
N LEU A 325 -9.54 -20.72 0.57
CA LEU A 325 -9.05 -22.08 0.30
C LEU A 325 -8.15 -22.52 1.43
N THR A 326 -8.51 -23.60 2.12
CA THR A 326 -7.67 -24.23 3.13
C THR A 326 -7.02 -25.48 2.58
N THR A 327 -5.71 -25.62 2.83
CA THR A 327 -4.97 -26.85 2.48
C THR A 327 -4.22 -27.42 3.68
N ILE A 328 -4.11 -28.73 3.74
CA ILE A 328 -3.34 -29.49 4.74
C ILE A 328 -2.25 -30.25 3.99
N ASN A 329 -0.97 -29.95 4.22
CA ASN A 329 0.15 -30.49 3.41
C ASN A 329 -0.12 -30.38 1.90
N CYS A 330 -0.61 -29.21 1.46
CA CYS A 330 -1.05 -28.93 0.08
C CYS A 330 -2.20 -29.78 -0.47
N ALA A 331 -2.83 -30.64 0.34
CA ALA A 331 -4.11 -31.25 0.04
C ALA A 331 -5.25 -30.27 0.30
N LYS A 332 -6.13 -30.05 -0.68
CA LYS A 332 -7.29 -29.18 -0.51
C LYS A 332 -8.29 -29.82 0.44
N VAL A 333 -8.75 -29.06 1.43
CA VAL A 333 -9.90 -29.45 2.26
C VAL A 333 -11.17 -29.27 1.41
N LEU A 334 -11.87 -30.38 1.15
CA LEU A 334 -13.10 -30.41 0.35
C LEU A 334 -14.33 -30.12 1.22
N SER A 335 -14.33 -30.63 2.45
CA SER A 335 -15.36 -30.39 3.46
C SER A 335 -14.75 -30.56 4.85
N SER A 336 -15.13 -29.71 5.79
CA SER A 336 -14.56 -29.67 7.15
C SER A 336 -15.63 -29.81 8.24
N ASP A 337 -15.17 -30.02 9.47
CA ASP A 337 -15.98 -29.96 10.70
C ASP A 337 -17.06 -31.03 10.82
N HIS A 338 -16.86 -32.20 10.21
CA HIS A 338 -17.78 -33.32 10.39
C HIS A 338 -17.59 -33.93 11.77
N GLN A 339 -18.53 -33.67 12.66
CA GLN A 339 -18.42 -34.05 14.06
C GLN A 339 -18.78 -35.53 14.27
N ALA A 340 -17.98 -36.22 15.08
CA ALA A 340 -18.19 -37.59 15.52
C ALA A 340 -18.12 -37.67 17.05
N ILE A 341 -18.68 -38.72 17.66
CA ILE A 341 -18.71 -38.93 19.13
C ILE A 341 -17.32 -38.77 19.74
N ASN A 342 -16.32 -39.35 19.08
CA ASN A 342 -14.94 -39.38 19.53
C ASN A 342 -14.01 -38.59 18.59
N GLY A 343 -14.52 -37.62 17.82
CA GLY A 343 -13.62 -36.81 16.99
C GLY A 343 -14.22 -35.82 16.01
N VAL A 344 -13.37 -35.34 15.09
CA VAL A 344 -13.74 -34.50 13.94
C VAL A 344 -13.13 -35.07 12.67
N ILE A 345 -13.86 -35.01 11.55
CA ILE A 345 -13.37 -35.46 10.24
C ILE A 345 -13.29 -34.28 9.27
N HIS A 346 -12.18 -34.18 8.55
CA HIS A 346 -11.99 -33.25 7.44
C HIS A 346 -11.68 -34.04 6.17
N LYS A 347 -12.52 -33.90 5.14
CA LYS A 347 -12.31 -34.56 3.84
C LYS A 347 -11.31 -33.77 3.01
N VAL A 348 -10.29 -34.43 2.48
CA VAL A 348 -9.22 -33.83 1.67
C VAL A 348 -9.16 -34.43 0.26
N ASP A 349 -8.61 -33.68 -0.70
CA ASP A 349 -8.58 -34.09 -2.12
C ASP A 349 -7.51 -35.12 -2.46
N ARG A 350 -6.55 -35.38 -1.56
CA ARG A 350 -5.42 -36.30 -1.77
C ARG A 350 -4.90 -36.89 -0.47
N VAL A 351 -4.14 -37.97 -0.60
CA VAL A 351 -3.42 -38.61 0.52
C VAL A 351 -2.31 -37.69 1.04
N LEU A 352 -2.31 -37.42 2.34
CA LEU A 352 -1.29 -36.67 3.06
C LEU A 352 -0.04 -37.53 3.25
N LYS A 353 1.05 -37.15 2.58
CA LYS A 353 2.34 -37.82 2.77
C LYS A 353 3.07 -37.23 3.99
N PRO A 354 3.67 -38.08 4.86
CA PRO A 354 4.52 -37.60 5.95
C PRO A 354 5.68 -36.75 5.42
N ALA A 355 5.74 -35.49 5.85
CA ALA A 355 6.79 -34.55 5.45
C ALA A 355 7.95 -34.57 6.46
N THR A 356 8.79 -35.61 6.39
CA THR A 356 9.93 -35.80 7.31
C THR A 356 11.20 -35.08 6.82
N ASP A 357 11.41 -35.04 5.52
CA ASP A 357 12.60 -34.44 4.89
C ASP A 357 12.49 -32.93 4.75
N THR A 358 13.61 -32.19 4.91
CA THR A 358 13.65 -30.76 4.54
C THR A 358 13.61 -30.59 3.01
N VAL A 359 13.31 -29.38 2.55
CA VAL A 359 13.39 -29.00 1.12
C VAL A 359 14.76 -29.38 0.52
N MET A 360 15.85 -29.18 1.26
CA MET A 360 17.20 -29.56 0.80
C MET A 360 17.43 -31.08 0.79
N ASP A 361 16.83 -31.82 1.72
CA ASP A 361 16.94 -33.28 1.77
C ASP A 361 16.17 -33.93 0.61
N ILE A 362 14.99 -33.38 0.27
CA ILE A 362 14.22 -33.76 -0.93
C ILE A 362 15.08 -33.58 -2.20
N VAL A 363 15.72 -32.42 -2.35
CA VAL A 363 16.65 -32.16 -3.47
C VAL A 363 17.82 -33.14 -3.45
N SER A 364 18.33 -33.49 -2.27
CA SER A 364 19.50 -34.36 -2.12
C SER A 364 19.22 -35.83 -2.43
N LYS A 365 18.00 -36.31 -2.16
CA LYS A 365 17.55 -37.69 -2.40
C LYS A 365 17.06 -37.93 -3.83
N ASN A 366 16.66 -36.88 -4.55
CA ASN A 366 16.13 -37.02 -5.90
C ASN A 366 17.25 -36.99 -6.96
N PRO A 367 17.49 -38.09 -7.72
CA PRO A 367 18.54 -38.14 -8.73
C PRO A 367 18.33 -37.15 -9.89
N GLU A 368 17.07 -36.82 -10.21
CA GLU A 368 16.72 -35.83 -11.25
C GLU A 368 17.10 -34.39 -10.86
N LEU A 369 17.45 -34.14 -9.60
CA LEU A 369 17.83 -32.82 -9.08
C LEU A 369 19.33 -32.71 -8.74
N SER A 370 20.15 -33.67 -9.20
CA SER A 370 21.59 -33.71 -8.90
C SER A 370 22.35 -32.44 -9.33
N SER A 371 22.00 -31.86 -10.49
CA SER A 371 22.60 -30.60 -10.98
C SER A 371 22.25 -29.43 -10.06
N LEU A 372 20.98 -29.36 -9.61
CA LEU A 372 20.50 -28.35 -8.66
C LEU A 372 21.23 -28.46 -7.32
N LYS A 373 21.42 -29.67 -6.80
CA LYS A 373 22.18 -29.93 -5.56
C LYS A 373 23.59 -29.34 -5.62
N THR A 374 24.30 -29.57 -6.72
CA THR A 374 25.67 -29.05 -6.93
C THR A 374 25.73 -27.53 -6.90
N VAL A 375 24.80 -26.86 -7.60
CA VAL A 375 24.79 -25.39 -7.66
C VAL A 375 24.31 -24.74 -6.36
N LEU A 376 23.37 -25.35 -5.64
CA LEU A 376 22.96 -24.89 -4.30
C LEU A 376 24.11 -24.97 -3.29
N GLY A 377 24.94 -26.01 -3.39
CA GLY A 377 26.18 -26.15 -2.63
C GLY A 377 27.15 -25.00 -2.91
N SER A 378 27.42 -24.75 -4.19
CA SER A 378 28.35 -23.71 -4.64
C SER A 378 27.89 -22.28 -4.28
N ALA A 379 26.58 -22.03 -4.21
CA ALA A 379 26.02 -20.74 -3.82
C ALA A 379 25.86 -20.53 -2.29
N GLY A 380 26.20 -21.54 -1.48
CA GLY A 380 26.06 -21.50 -0.03
C GLY A 380 24.60 -21.44 0.46
N LEU A 381 23.65 -21.97 -0.31
CA LEU A 381 22.21 -21.97 0.04
C LEU A 381 21.75 -23.25 0.74
N VAL A 382 22.62 -24.27 0.85
CA VAL A 382 22.31 -25.56 1.49
C VAL A 382 21.89 -25.39 2.95
N SER A 383 22.59 -24.55 3.71
CA SER A 383 22.25 -24.29 5.11
C SER A 383 20.91 -23.58 5.24
N THR A 384 20.65 -22.57 4.40
CA THR A 384 19.38 -21.83 4.36
C THR A 384 18.19 -22.74 4.06
N LEU A 385 18.30 -23.67 3.11
CA LEU A 385 17.20 -24.57 2.75
C LEU A 385 17.00 -25.73 3.75
N LYS A 386 17.88 -25.87 4.75
CA LYS A 386 17.74 -26.81 5.87
C LYS A 386 17.17 -26.19 7.13
N THR A 387 17.18 -24.86 7.27
CA THR A 387 16.65 -24.21 8.48
C THR A 387 15.14 -24.43 8.60
N PRO A 388 14.61 -24.54 9.84
CA PRO A 388 13.17 -24.46 10.06
C PRO A 388 12.59 -23.19 9.44
N GLY A 389 11.42 -23.29 8.81
CA GLY A 389 10.80 -22.16 8.14
C GLY A 389 9.74 -22.58 7.13
N GLN A 390 9.45 -21.65 6.21
CA GLN A 390 8.48 -21.78 5.14
C GLN A 390 9.14 -21.39 3.82
N PHE A 391 9.31 -22.38 2.94
CA PHE A 391 9.90 -22.17 1.63
C PHE A 391 9.00 -22.75 0.55
N THR A 392 8.95 -22.10 -0.61
CA THR A 392 8.62 -22.77 -1.87
C THR A 392 9.88 -22.80 -2.72
N LEU A 393 10.31 -23.99 -3.14
CA LEU A 393 11.41 -24.15 -4.08
C LEU A 393 10.86 -24.63 -5.42
N PHE A 394 11.05 -23.83 -6.46
CA PHE A 394 10.91 -24.29 -7.84
C PHE A 394 12.22 -24.99 -8.24
N ALA A 395 12.22 -26.33 -8.27
CA ALA A 395 13.41 -27.14 -8.44
C ALA A 395 13.62 -27.59 -9.90
N PRO A 396 14.58 -27.01 -10.65
CA PRO A 396 14.87 -27.43 -12.01
C PRO A 396 15.51 -28.81 -12.08
N THR A 397 15.03 -29.63 -13.01
CA THR A 397 15.59 -30.97 -13.31
C THR A 397 16.96 -30.92 -13.98
N ASN A 398 17.69 -32.03 -13.99
CA ASN A 398 18.92 -32.18 -14.78
C ASN A 398 18.68 -31.85 -16.26
N ALA A 399 17.53 -32.24 -16.81
CA ALA A 399 17.12 -31.89 -18.18
C ALA A 399 16.93 -30.36 -18.35
N ALA A 400 16.39 -29.67 -17.34
CA ALA A 400 16.29 -28.22 -17.34
C ALA A 400 17.66 -27.54 -17.42
N PHE A 401 18.65 -28.02 -16.67
CA PHE A 401 20.04 -27.55 -16.78
C PHE A 401 20.65 -27.88 -18.14
N ALA A 402 20.31 -29.02 -18.75
CA ALA A 402 20.80 -29.41 -20.07
C ALA A 402 20.24 -28.53 -21.20
N LYS A 403 19.07 -27.90 -21.02
CA LYS A 403 18.50 -26.92 -21.96
C LYS A 403 19.26 -25.58 -21.98
N LEU A 404 20.11 -25.30 -20.98
CA LEU A 404 20.92 -24.09 -20.95
C LEU A 404 22.06 -24.14 -21.99
N PRO A 405 22.46 -23.00 -22.57
CA PRO A 405 23.65 -22.93 -23.41
C PRO A 405 24.88 -23.51 -22.69
N PRO A 406 25.79 -24.24 -23.37
CA PRO A 406 26.93 -24.89 -22.71
C PRO A 406 27.77 -23.96 -21.83
N SER A 407 28.02 -22.73 -22.31
CA SER A 407 28.76 -21.69 -21.56
C SER A 407 28.00 -21.20 -20.33
N ALA A 408 26.68 -21.08 -20.42
CA ALA A 408 25.81 -20.68 -19.31
C ALA A 408 25.78 -21.75 -18.22
N ARG A 409 25.62 -23.01 -18.65
CA ARG A 409 25.60 -24.18 -17.77
C ARG A 409 26.93 -24.34 -17.04
N GLU A 410 28.06 -24.22 -17.74
CA GLU A 410 29.39 -24.35 -17.12
C GLU A 410 29.63 -23.28 -16.03
N LYS A 411 29.30 -22.02 -16.32
CA LYS A 411 29.40 -20.92 -15.33
C LYS A 411 28.55 -21.15 -14.10
N LEU A 412 27.29 -21.54 -14.30
CA LEU A 412 26.37 -21.85 -13.20
C LEU A 412 26.89 -23.02 -12.35
N MET A 413 27.46 -24.05 -12.98
CA MET A 413 28.02 -25.20 -12.27
C MET A 413 29.32 -24.89 -11.52
N LYS A 414 30.12 -23.91 -11.98
CA LYS A 414 31.35 -23.46 -11.31
C LYS A 414 31.12 -22.47 -10.16
N GLY A 415 29.89 -22.01 -9.95
CA GLY A 415 29.63 -21.00 -8.91
C GLY A 415 29.90 -19.56 -9.34
N GLU A 416 30.14 -19.29 -10.62
CA GLU A 416 30.54 -17.97 -11.13
C GLU A 416 29.33 -17.07 -11.47
N ASN A 417 29.54 -15.74 -11.43
CA ASN A 417 28.53 -14.69 -11.73
C ASN A 417 27.21 -14.82 -10.93
N CYS A 418 26.12 -14.19 -11.40
CA CYS A 418 24.81 -14.03 -10.75
C CYS A 418 24.08 -15.32 -10.30
N LEU A 419 24.76 -16.47 -10.19
CA LEU A 419 24.23 -17.76 -9.72
C LEU A 419 23.40 -17.59 -8.44
N LYS A 420 23.92 -16.84 -7.46
CA LYS A 420 23.21 -16.63 -6.21
C LYS A 420 21.85 -15.95 -6.43
N ASN A 421 21.75 -15.03 -7.39
CA ASN A 421 20.48 -14.37 -7.73
C ASN A 421 19.55 -15.30 -8.51
N VAL A 422 20.08 -16.08 -9.47
CA VAL A 422 19.30 -17.10 -10.19
C VAL A 422 18.69 -18.09 -9.21
N LEU A 423 19.48 -18.63 -8.28
CA LEU A 423 18.99 -19.61 -7.30
C LEU A 423 18.04 -18.99 -6.28
N LYS A 424 18.31 -17.76 -5.82
CA LYS A 424 17.38 -17.05 -4.96
C LYS A 424 16.04 -16.75 -5.64
N HIS A 425 16.02 -16.61 -6.97
CA HIS A 425 14.78 -16.43 -7.72
C HIS A 425 13.90 -17.68 -7.77
N HIS A 426 14.49 -18.86 -7.60
CA HIS A 426 13.75 -20.12 -7.49
C HIS A 426 13.18 -20.38 -6.09
N VAL A 427 13.51 -19.55 -5.09
CA VAL A 427 13.11 -19.74 -3.69
C VAL A 427 12.17 -18.61 -3.27
N LEU A 428 11.03 -18.97 -2.71
CA LEU A 428 10.06 -18.05 -2.12
C LEU A 428 10.00 -18.23 -0.61
N SER A 429 9.62 -17.17 0.10
CA SER A 429 9.52 -17.11 1.56
C SER A 429 8.14 -17.51 2.11
N ASN A 430 7.28 -18.11 1.28
CA ASN A 430 5.93 -18.58 1.63
C ASN A 430 5.65 -19.92 0.95
N VAL A 431 4.75 -20.75 1.51
CA VAL A 431 4.35 -22.02 0.92
C VAL A 431 3.21 -21.80 -0.09
N ILE A 432 3.49 -22.05 -1.36
CA ILE A 432 2.53 -21.94 -2.46
C ILE A 432 2.16 -23.35 -2.91
N CYS A 433 0.97 -23.81 -2.57
CA CYS A 433 0.46 -25.10 -3.05
C CYS A 433 -0.13 -25.00 -4.47
N SER A 434 -0.17 -26.12 -5.20
CA SER A 434 -0.75 -26.14 -6.56
C SER A 434 -2.24 -25.78 -6.60
N GLY A 435 -2.96 -25.97 -5.49
CA GLY A 435 -4.38 -25.68 -5.35
C GLY A 435 -4.74 -24.21 -5.63
N ILE A 436 -3.83 -23.27 -5.40
CA ILE A 436 -4.02 -21.84 -5.74
C ILE A 436 -3.60 -21.50 -7.17
N MET A 437 -2.81 -22.33 -7.84
CA MET A 437 -2.27 -22.14 -9.20
C MET A 437 -3.34 -22.34 -10.30
N GLN A 438 -4.56 -21.85 -10.06
CA GLN A 438 -5.73 -21.96 -10.96
C GLN A 438 -5.94 -20.70 -11.81
N GLY A 439 -5.06 -19.69 -11.68
CA GLY A 439 -5.11 -18.43 -12.43
C GLY A 439 -3.75 -17.76 -12.55
N LYS A 440 -3.72 -16.43 -12.71
CA LYS A 440 -2.49 -15.64 -12.66
C LYS A 440 -2.21 -15.23 -11.22
N ILE A 441 -1.13 -15.74 -10.65
CA ILE A 441 -0.63 -15.37 -9.32
C ILE A 441 0.64 -14.56 -9.51
N LYS A 442 0.75 -13.46 -8.78
CA LYS A 442 1.98 -12.69 -8.65
C LYS A 442 2.41 -12.75 -7.18
N THR A 443 3.59 -13.28 -6.94
CA THR A 443 4.17 -13.43 -5.59
C THR A 443 5.61 -12.92 -5.59
N ARG A 444 6.29 -12.96 -4.44
CA ARG A 444 7.67 -12.49 -4.29
C ARG A 444 8.62 -13.63 -3.91
N ASN A 445 9.82 -13.60 -4.46
CA ASN A 445 10.90 -14.50 -4.07
C ASN A 445 11.65 -13.98 -2.82
N ILE A 446 12.68 -14.68 -2.38
CA ILE A 446 13.52 -14.27 -1.22
C ILE A 446 14.41 -13.03 -1.47
N MET A 447 14.39 -12.46 -2.68
CA MET A 447 15.01 -11.17 -3.02
C MET A 447 13.98 -10.03 -3.09
N ASP A 448 12.71 -10.31 -2.79
CA ASP A 448 11.56 -9.41 -2.96
C ASP A 448 11.20 -9.09 -4.43
N ASP A 449 11.82 -9.79 -5.40
CA ASP A 449 11.48 -9.69 -6.82
C ASP A 449 10.20 -10.48 -7.11
N PHE A 450 9.41 -9.98 -8.06
CA PHE A 450 8.17 -10.62 -8.45
C PHE A 450 8.39 -11.91 -9.26
N VAL A 451 7.65 -12.94 -8.91
CA VAL A 451 7.52 -14.21 -9.64
C VAL A 451 6.07 -14.35 -10.08
N ASN A 452 5.88 -14.57 -11.38
CA ASN A 452 4.55 -14.74 -11.98
C ASN A 452 4.28 -16.23 -12.20
N ILE A 453 3.21 -16.75 -11.62
CA ILE A 453 2.74 -18.12 -11.86
C ILE A 453 1.47 -18.02 -12.69
N THR A 454 1.45 -18.70 -13.83
CA THR A 454 0.35 -18.65 -14.78
C THR A 454 -0.07 -20.05 -15.18
N ARG A 455 -1.33 -20.22 -15.58
CA ARG A 455 -1.86 -21.47 -16.12
C ARG A 455 -2.28 -21.23 -17.57
N ASP A 456 -1.86 -22.11 -18.47
CA ASP A 456 -2.24 -22.06 -19.89
C ASP A 456 -3.66 -22.62 -20.12
N GLU A 457 -4.13 -22.51 -21.37
CA GLU A 457 -5.44 -23.02 -21.79
C GLU A 457 -5.57 -24.55 -21.64
N ASN A 458 -4.46 -25.28 -21.60
CA ASN A 458 -4.40 -26.73 -21.42
C ASN A 458 -4.28 -27.15 -19.95
N GLY A 459 -4.31 -26.20 -19.01
CA GLY A 459 -4.19 -26.46 -17.59
C GLY A 459 -2.76 -26.73 -17.09
N LYS A 460 -1.73 -26.50 -17.91
CA LYS A 460 -0.33 -26.57 -17.48
C LYS A 460 0.07 -25.30 -16.75
N VAL A 461 0.87 -25.45 -15.70
CA VAL A 461 1.34 -24.34 -14.88
C VAL A 461 2.74 -23.92 -15.31
N PHE A 462 2.95 -22.61 -15.48
CA PHE A 462 4.20 -21.99 -15.86
C PHE A 462 4.64 -20.94 -14.84
N VAL A 463 5.93 -20.93 -14.51
CA VAL A 463 6.58 -19.91 -13.70
C VAL A 463 7.37 -18.97 -14.62
N ASP A 464 7.16 -17.67 -14.45
CA ASP A 464 7.65 -16.57 -15.29
C ASP A 464 7.44 -16.76 -16.79
N GLY A 465 6.41 -17.52 -17.16
CA GLY A 465 6.06 -17.82 -18.56
C GLY A 465 7.03 -18.76 -19.28
N THR A 466 8.14 -19.16 -18.65
CA THR A 466 9.20 -19.95 -19.30
C THR A 466 9.37 -21.36 -18.73
N ALA A 467 9.13 -21.56 -17.44
CA ALA A 467 9.38 -22.85 -16.78
C ALA A 467 8.08 -23.58 -16.48
N GLN A 468 7.86 -24.73 -17.12
CA GLN A 468 6.69 -25.56 -16.86
C GLN A 468 6.91 -26.34 -15.56
N VAL A 469 5.90 -26.33 -14.69
CA VAL A 469 5.87 -27.20 -13.51
C VAL A 469 5.47 -28.61 -13.95
N VAL A 470 6.36 -29.58 -13.72
CA VAL A 470 6.20 -31.00 -14.12
C VAL A 470 5.78 -31.90 -12.97
N ALA A 471 6.12 -31.53 -11.73
CA ALA A 471 5.60 -32.17 -10.53
C ALA A 471 5.33 -31.12 -9.46
N THR A 472 4.22 -31.25 -8.75
CA THR A 472 3.78 -30.28 -7.73
C THR A 472 3.70 -30.90 -6.35
N ASP A 473 3.69 -30.03 -5.34
CA ASP A 473 3.32 -30.35 -3.95
C ASP A 473 4.17 -31.44 -3.29
N ILE A 474 5.48 -31.45 -3.56
CA ILE A 474 6.39 -32.33 -2.84
C ILE A 474 6.71 -31.69 -1.49
N MET A 475 5.98 -32.12 -0.46
CA MET A 475 6.04 -31.53 0.87
C MET A 475 7.32 -31.89 1.62
N GLY A 476 7.95 -30.88 2.22
CA GLY A 476 9.02 -31.01 3.19
C GLY A 476 8.65 -30.43 4.56
N SER A 477 9.44 -30.78 5.57
CA SER A 477 9.24 -30.33 6.96
C SER A 477 9.31 -28.80 7.09
N ASN A 478 10.06 -28.11 6.21
CA ASN A 478 10.23 -26.66 6.18
C ASN A 478 9.72 -25.97 4.88
N GLY A 479 8.88 -26.63 4.08
CA GLY A 479 8.35 -26.01 2.87
C GLY A 479 7.76 -26.98 1.84
N VAL A 480 7.66 -26.53 0.59
CA VAL A 480 7.18 -27.30 -0.56
C VAL A 480 8.14 -27.19 -1.74
N VAL A 481 8.30 -28.27 -2.49
CA VAL A 481 9.08 -28.32 -3.73
C VAL A 481 8.16 -28.58 -4.92
N HIS A 482 8.31 -27.78 -5.97
CA HIS A 482 7.70 -27.99 -7.28
C HIS A 482 8.80 -28.21 -8.31
N ILE A 483 8.79 -29.34 -9.00
CA ILE A 483 9.79 -29.66 -10.01
C ILE A 483 9.44 -28.95 -11.31
N ILE A 484 10.42 -28.29 -11.93
CA ILE A 484 10.26 -27.54 -13.17
C ILE A 484 11.17 -28.05 -14.29
N ASP A 485 10.78 -27.82 -15.54
CA ASP A 485 11.48 -28.31 -16.73
C ASP A 485 12.46 -27.31 -17.37
N ALA A 486 12.59 -26.10 -16.82
CA ALA A 486 13.54 -25.08 -17.25
C ALA A 486 14.10 -24.31 -16.04
N VAL A 487 15.33 -23.82 -16.14
CA VAL A 487 15.93 -22.96 -15.11
C VAL A 487 15.37 -21.55 -15.26
N ILE A 488 14.76 -21.01 -14.20
CA ILE A 488 14.19 -19.67 -14.17
C ILE A 488 15.32 -18.66 -14.01
N VAL A 489 15.55 -17.89 -15.06
CA VAL A 489 16.56 -16.83 -15.06
C VAL A 489 15.79 -15.51 -14.93
N PRO A 490 15.84 -14.80 -13.78
CA PRO A 490 15.06 -13.58 -13.57
C PRO A 490 15.37 -12.54 -14.64
N ASP A 491 14.46 -11.62 -14.98
CA ASP A 491 14.77 -10.54 -15.93
C ASP A 491 15.85 -9.57 -15.40
N SER A 492 15.93 -9.43 -14.07
CA SER A 492 17.04 -8.78 -13.34
C SER A 492 18.35 -9.59 -13.38
N GLY A 493 18.28 -10.84 -13.85
CA GLY A 493 19.38 -11.77 -14.07
C GLY A 493 19.39 -12.43 -15.44
N ILE A 494 18.75 -11.84 -16.47
CA ILE A 494 19.15 -12.07 -17.88
C ILE A 494 20.65 -11.95 -17.80
N PHE A 495 21.39 -12.94 -18.31
CA PHE A 495 22.78 -12.79 -18.71
C PHE A 495 23.02 -11.33 -19.08
N GLY A 496 23.49 -10.49 -18.15
CA GLY A 496 23.23 -9.05 -18.25
C GLY A 496 23.72 -8.64 -19.60
N LEU A 497 22.81 -8.28 -20.53
CA LEU A 497 23.00 -8.46 -21.99
C LEU A 497 24.44 -8.12 -22.30
N THR A 498 25.29 -9.14 -22.39
CA THR A 498 26.71 -8.86 -22.30
C THR A 498 27.06 -8.37 -23.66
N THR A 499 27.34 -7.07 -23.74
CA THR A 499 27.72 -6.45 -24.99
C THR A 499 29.18 -6.07 -24.91
N ILE A 500 29.87 -6.29 -26.01
CA ILE A 500 31.23 -5.78 -26.23
C ILE A 500 31.06 -4.73 -27.31
N ASN A 501 31.31 -3.46 -26.98
CA ASN A 501 31.06 -2.34 -27.89
C ASN A 501 29.64 -2.38 -28.50
N CYS A 502 28.62 -2.62 -27.67
CA CYS A 502 27.22 -2.79 -28.07
C CYS A 502 26.91 -3.96 -29.04
N ALA A 503 27.88 -4.82 -29.35
CA ALA A 503 27.63 -6.10 -30.01
C ALA A 503 27.21 -7.15 -28.97
N LYS A 504 26.08 -7.82 -29.18
CA LYS A 504 25.57 -8.85 -28.26
C LYS A 504 26.49 -10.06 -28.31
N VAL A 505 26.99 -10.49 -27.15
CA VAL A 505 27.70 -11.76 -27.03
C VAL A 505 26.67 -12.89 -27.16
N LEU A 506 26.77 -13.64 -28.26
CA LEU A 506 25.91 -14.80 -28.57
C LEU A 506 26.33 -16.04 -27.77
N SER A 507 27.64 -16.21 -27.57
CA SER A 507 28.21 -17.27 -26.74
C SER A 507 29.58 -16.85 -26.25
N SER A 508 29.93 -17.18 -25.01
CA SER A 508 31.17 -16.74 -24.35
C SER A 508 32.02 -17.94 -23.92
N ASP A 509 33.31 -17.67 -23.66
CA ASP A 509 34.24 -18.57 -22.96
C ASP A 509 34.60 -19.87 -23.66
N HIS A 510 34.66 -19.85 -24.99
CA HIS A 510 35.13 -21.01 -25.76
C HIS A 510 36.66 -21.10 -25.67
N GLN A 511 37.16 -22.09 -24.95
CA GLN A 511 38.60 -22.30 -24.75
C GLN A 511 39.29 -22.72 -26.06
N ALA A 512 40.46 -22.13 -26.31
CA ALA A 512 41.39 -22.47 -27.39
C ALA A 512 42.80 -22.61 -26.81
N ILE A 513 43.70 -23.29 -27.54
CA ILE A 513 45.08 -23.58 -27.09
C ILE A 513 45.83 -22.31 -26.65
N ASN A 514 45.51 -21.17 -27.27
CA ASN A 514 46.18 -19.88 -27.05
C ASN A 514 45.25 -18.77 -26.55
N GLY A 515 44.02 -19.07 -26.10
CA GLY A 515 43.12 -18.02 -25.62
C GLY A 515 41.66 -18.43 -25.46
N VAL A 516 40.78 -17.44 -25.38
CA VAL A 516 39.34 -17.61 -25.18
C VAL A 516 38.58 -16.90 -26.29
N ILE A 517 37.62 -17.60 -26.89
CA ILE A 517 36.80 -17.11 -28.00
C ILE A 517 35.40 -16.72 -27.46
N HIS A 518 34.96 -15.50 -27.77
CA HIS A 518 33.58 -15.05 -27.56
C HIS A 518 32.93 -14.78 -28.92
N LYS A 519 31.80 -15.42 -29.20
CA LYS A 519 31.01 -15.18 -30.42
C LYS A 519 30.10 -13.98 -30.17
N VAL A 520 30.15 -13.00 -31.05
CA VAL A 520 29.31 -11.80 -31.03
C VAL A 520 28.36 -11.76 -32.23
N ASP A 521 27.28 -10.99 -32.14
CA ASP A 521 26.24 -10.89 -33.17
C ASP A 521 26.63 -10.02 -34.37
N ARG A 522 27.68 -9.21 -34.23
CA ARG A 522 28.19 -8.30 -35.27
C ARG A 522 29.68 -8.04 -35.13
N VAL A 523 30.28 -7.48 -36.18
CA VAL A 523 31.69 -7.09 -36.20
C VAL A 523 31.97 -5.96 -35.22
N LEU A 524 32.98 -6.13 -34.36
CA LEU A 524 33.43 -5.10 -33.43
C LEU A 524 34.19 -4.00 -34.18
N LYS A 525 33.73 -2.76 -34.04
CA LYS A 525 34.45 -1.59 -34.53
C LYS A 525 35.34 -1.02 -33.41
N PRO A 526 36.59 -0.63 -33.70
CA PRO A 526 37.45 0.01 -32.72
C PRO A 526 36.89 1.37 -32.32
N ALA A 527 36.69 1.58 -31.03
CA ALA A 527 36.19 2.83 -30.47
C ALA A 527 37.38 3.75 -30.15
N THR A 528 37.91 4.45 -31.15
CA THR A 528 39.09 5.33 -30.98
C THR A 528 38.71 6.76 -30.58
N ASP A 529 37.53 7.20 -30.98
CA ASP A 529 37.04 8.57 -30.80
C ASP A 529 36.21 8.69 -29.53
N THR A 530 36.31 9.81 -28.79
CA THR A 530 35.37 10.08 -27.69
C THR A 530 33.98 10.41 -28.22
N VAL A 531 32.96 10.36 -27.36
CA VAL A 531 31.59 10.81 -27.68
C VAL A 531 31.60 12.23 -28.29
N MET A 532 32.42 13.14 -27.75
CA MET A 532 32.54 14.50 -28.28
C MET A 532 33.27 14.55 -29.64
N ASP A 533 34.24 13.67 -29.89
CA ASP A 533 34.93 13.59 -31.18
C ASP A 533 34.00 13.06 -32.27
N ILE A 534 33.16 12.07 -31.95
CA ILE A 534 32.10 11.55 -32.84
C ILE A 534 31.16 12.68 -33.25
N VAL A 535 30.68 13.48 -32.28
CA VAL A 535 29.85 14.66 -32.56
C VAL A 535 30.60 15.67 -33.43
N SER A 536 31.90 15.87 -33.18
CA SER A 536 32.71 16.87 -33.89
C SER A 536 33.02 16.51 -35.34
N LYS A 537 33.13 15.21 -35.66
CA LYS A 537 33.41 14.69 -37.01
C LYS A 537 32.16 14.51 -37.87
N ASN A 538 30.98 14.41 -37.26
CA ASN A 538 29.73 14.20 -37.99
C ASN A 538 29.09 15.53 -38.45
N PRO A 539 28.99 15.82 -39.77
CA PRO A 539 28.41 17.07 -40.27
C PRO A 539 26.92 17.22 -39.91
N GLU A 540 26.18 16.12 -39.75
CA GLU A 540 24.76 16.12 -39.35
C GLU A 540 24.54 16.56 -37.89
N LEU A 541 25.60 16.67 -37.09
CA LEU A 541 25.55 17.05 -35.67
C LEU A 541 26.18 18.45 -35.43
N SER A 542 26.37 19.25 -36.48
CA SER A 542 27.00 20.57 -36.40
C SER A 542 26.27 21.54 -35.45
N SER A 543 24.94 21.54 -35.46
CA SER A 543 24.12 22.35 -34.53
C SER A 543 24.33 21.90 -33.08
N LEU A 544 24.35 20.59 -32.83
CA LEU A 544 24.59 20.01 -31.52
C LEU A 544 25.98 20.39 -30.98
N LYS A 545 27.01 20.35 -31.83
CA LYS A 545 28.38 20.75 -31.48
C LYS A 545 28.43 22.19 -30.97
N THR A 546 27.75 23.11 -31.65
CA THR A 546 27.70 24.52 -31.26
C THR A 546 27.09 24.69 -29.87
N VAL A 547 25.94 24.07 -29.60
CA VAL A 547 25.25 24.22 -28.31
C VAL A 547 25.97 23.49 -27.16
N LEU A 548 26.62 22.35 -27.41
CA LEU A 548 27.49 21.69 -26.42
C LEU A 548 28.65 22.59 -26.00
N GLY A 549 29.20 23.36 -26.94
CA GLY A 549 30.20 24.40 -26.70
C GLY A 549 29.68 25.47 -25.74
N SER A 550 28.53 26.08 -26.07
CA SER A 550 27.92 27.14 -25.25
C SER A 550 27.54 26.69 -23.85
N ALA A 551 27.15 25.42 -23.66
CA ALA A 551 26.78 24.88 -22.35
C ALA A 551 27.97 24.41 -21.49
N GLY A 552 29.19 24.46 -22.02
CA GLY A 552 30.40 24.00 -21.33
C GLY A 552 30.44 22.49 -21.09
N LEU A 553 29.75 21.69 -21.92
CA LEU A 553 29.71 20.21 -21.80
C LEU A 553 30.80 19.52 -22.64
N VAL A 554 31.52 20.26 -23.48
CA VAL A 554 32.59 19.71 -24.35
C VAL A 554 33.68 19.00 -23.54
N SER A 555 34.12 19.60 -22.44
CA SER A 555 35.14 18.99 -21.57
C SER A 555 34.61 17.71 -20.91
N THR A 556 33.39 17.75 -20.37
CA THR A 556 32.74 16.60 -19.74
C THR A 556 32.58 15.41 -20.70
N LEU A 557 32.19 15.64 -21.95
CA LEU A 557 32.02 14.57 -22.93
C LEU A 557 33.34 14.04 -23.52
N LYS A 558 34.48 14.66 -23.19
CA LYS A 558 35.83 14.18 -23.51
C LYS A 558 36.48 13.42 -22.37
N THR A 559 36.01 13.58 -21.13
CA THR A 559 36.63 12.88 -19.99
C THR A 559 36.42 11.37 -20.09
N PRO A 560 37.37 10.56 -19.57
CA PRO A 560 37.14 9.13 -19.38
C PRO A 560 35.88 8.90 -18.53
N GLY A 561 35.06 7.93 -18.91
CA GLY A 561 33.78 7.69 -18.25
C GLY A 561 32.87 6.77 -19.07
N GLN A 562 31.63 6.66 -18.62
CA GLN A 562 30.56 5.94 -19.29
C GLN A 562 29.43 6.91 -19.60
N PHE A 563 29.22 7.21 -20.88
CA PHE A 563 28.14 8.09 -21.32
C PHE A 563 27.23 7.41 -22.33
N THR A 564 25.95 7.78 -22.31
CA THR A 564 25.07 7.64 -23.48
C THR A 564 24.62 9.03 -23.89
N LEU A 565 24.88 9.40 -25.15
CA LEU A 565 24.42 10.66 -25.72
C LEU A 565 23.32 10.38 -26.74
N PHE A 566 22.12 10.92 -26.49
CA PHE A 566 21.11 11.06 -27.53
C PHE A 566 21.41 12.33 -28.33
N ALA A 567 21.91 12.18 -29.56
CA ALA A 567 22.43 13.28 -30.38
C ALA A 567 21.41 13.74 -31.44
N PRO A 568 20.74 14.89 -31.26
CA PRO A 568 19.82 15.42 -32.27
C PRO A 568 20.55 15.89 -33.53
N THR A 569 19.97 15.58 -34.69
CA THR A 569 20.46 16.02 -36.01
C THR A 569 20.23 17.51 -36.27
N ASN A 570 20.92 18.10 -37.25
CA ASN A 570 20.64 19.47 -37.72
C ASN A 570 19.15 19.63 -38.13
N ALA A 571 18.55 18.60 -38.74
CA ALA A 571 17.12 18.56 -39.07
C ALA A 571 16.23 18.59 -37.81
N ALA A 572 16.63 17.91 -36.73
CA ALA A 572 15.94 17.98 -35.44
C ALA A 572 15.92 19.41 -34.87
N PHE A 573 17.04 20.14 -34.96
CA PHE A 573 17.08 21.56 -34.57
C PHE A 573 16.23 22.45 -35.48
N ALA A 574 16.10 22.11 -36.76
CA ALA A 574 15.25 22.85 -37.70
C ALA A 574 13.74 22.67 -37.44
N LYS A 575 13.33 21.57 -36.78
CA LYS A 575 11.94 21.34 -36.34
C LYS A 575 11.51 22.24 -35.16
N LEU A 576 12.47 22.85 -34.45
CA LEU A 576 12.16 23.74 -33.33
C LEU A 576 11.56 25.07 -33.83
N PRO A 577 10.64 25.68 -33.06
CA PRO A 577 10.17 27.04 -33.35
C PRO A 577 11.34 28.02 -33.49
N PRO A 578 11.29 29.00 -34.42
CA PRO A 578 12.43 29.89 -34.70
C PRO A 578 12.96 30.61 -33.45
N SER A 579 12.08 31.07 -32.58
CA SER A 579 12.42 31.72 -31.31
C SER A 579 13.13 30.77 -30.34
N ALA A 580 12.60 29.56 -30.15
CA ALA A 580 13.20 28.54 -29.28
C ALA A 580 14.57 28.10 -29.81
N ARG A 581 14.68 27.91 -31.13
CA ARG A 581 15.95 27.57 -31.79
C ARG A 581 17.00 28.66 -31.61
N GLU A 582 16.64 29.92 -31.82
CA GLU A 582 17.57 31.04 -31.64
C GLU A 582 18.07 31.15 -30.20
N LYS A 583 17.16 31.07 -29.21
CA LYS A 583 17.51 31.09 -27.79
C LYS A 583 18.44 29.93 -27.42
N LEU A 584 18.13 28.71 -27.87
CA LEU A 584 18.98 27.53 -27.65
C LEU A 584 20.37 27.70 -28.28
N MET A 585 20.46 28.25 -29.49
CA MET A 585 21.74 28.47 -30.18
C MET A 585 22.61 29.55 -29.53
N LYS A 586 22.00 30.57 -28.90
CA LYS A 586 22.69 31.60 -28.12
C LYS A 586 23.15 31.12 -26.73
N GLY A 587 22.75 29.93 -26.30
CA GLY A 587 23.00 29.46 -24.94
C GLY A 587 22.02 29.98 -23.89
N GLU A 588 20.92 30.59 -24.33
CA GLU A 588 19.84 31.09 -23.49
C GLU A 588 18.87 29.94 -23.10
N ASN A 589 17.83 30.20 -22.31
CA ASN A 589 16.77 29.21 -21.94
C ASN A 589 17.22 27.92 -21.25
N CYS A 590 18.09 27.97 -20.24
CA CYS A 590 18.58 26.77 -19.55
C CYS A 590 19.03 25.66 -20.52
N LEU A 591 19.70 26.05 -21.61
CA LEU A 591 20.30 25.14 -22.58
C LEU A 591 21.05 23.99 -21.89
N LYS A 592 21.72 24.31 -20.78
CA LYS A 592 22.43 23.34 -19.97
C LYS A 592 21.52 22.20 -19.47
N ASN A 593 20.29 22.47 -19.07
CA ASN A 593 19.33 21.45 -18.63
C ASN A 593 18.86 20.60 -19.83
N VAL A 594 18.53 21.24 -20.96
CA VAL A 594 18.17 20.52 -22.19
C VAL A 594 19.27 19.55 -22.61
N LEU A 595 20.51 20.01 -22.66
CA LEU A 595 21.63 19.16 -23.08
C LEU A 595 22.00 18.10 -22.05
N LYS A 596 21.92 18.41 -20.75
CA LYS A 596 22.10 17.40 -19.71
C LYS A 596 21.03 16.32 -19.76
N HIS A 597 19.82 16.63 -20.23
CA HIS A 597 18.77 15.63 -20.41
C HIS A 597 19.06 14.63 -21.54
N HIS A 598 19.84 15.05 -22.53
CA HIS A 598 20.30 14.17 -23.62
C HIS A 598 21.48 13.27 -23.23
N VAL A 599 22.07 13.45 -22.03
CA VAL A 599 23.25 12.71 -21.57
C VAL A 599 22.88 11.83 -20.38
N LEU A 600 23.16 10.54 -20.49
CA LEU A 600 23.06 9.58 -19.38
C LEU A 600 24.45 9.23 -18.85
N SER A 601 24.53 8.88 -17.57
CA SER A 601 25.76 8.50 -16.85
C SER A 601 26.11 7.01 -16.95
N ASN A 602 25.44 6.27 -17.82
CA ASN A 602 25.63 4.85 -18.08
C ASN A 602 25.59 4.59 -19.60
N VAL A 603 26.21 3.49 -20.03
CA VAL A 603 26.15 3.04 -21.44
C VAL A 603 24.89 2.21 -21.66
N ILE A 604 24.00 2.68 -22.53
CA ILE A 604 22.77 1.97 -22.92
C ILE A 604 22.87 1.62 -24.40
N CYS A 605 23.03 0.34 -24.72
CA CYS A 605 23.03 -0.15 -26.09
C CYS A 605 21.62 -0.40 -26.61
N SER A 606 21.41 -0.36 -27.93
CA SER A 606 20.11 -0.64 -28.55
C SER A 606 19.57 -2.03 -28.23
N GLY A 607 20.47 -3.00 -27.99
CA GLY A 607 20.11 -4.36 -27.65
C GLY A 607 19.33 -4.48 -26.33
N ILE A 608 19.57 -3.56 -25.38
CA ILE A 608 18.79 -3.51 -24.13
C ILE A 608 17.54 -2.64 -24.25
N MET A 609 17.38 -1.84 -25.31
CA MET A 609 16.21 -1.00 -25.61
C MET A 609 15.00 -1.83 -26.09
N GLN A 610 14.64 -2.84 -25.30
CA GLN A 610 13.48 -3.70 -25.48
C GLN A 610 12.38 -3.27 -24.51
N GLY A 611 11.14 -3.15 -24.99
CA GLY A 611 10.00 -2.75 -24.17
C GLY A 611 10.04 -1.30 -23.70
N LYS A 612 9.62 -1.07 -22.45
CA LYS A 612 9.61 0.25 -21.78
C LYS A 612 10.72 0.28 -20.72
N ILE A 613 11.66 1.20 -20.88
CA ILE A 613 12.79 1.38 -19.97
C ILE A 613 12.71 2.78 -19.39
N LYS A 614 12.88 2.86 -18.08
CA LYS A 614 13.01 4.12 -17.35
C LYS A 614 14.40 4.20 -16.78
N THR A 615 15.16 5.21 -17.18
CA THR A 615 16.54 5.43 -16.74
C THR A 615 16.72 6.87 -16.25
N ARG A 616 17.92 7.22 -15.79
CA ARG A 616 18.22 8.55 -15.25
C ARG A 616 19.31 9.24 -16.06
N ASN A 617 19.09 10.51 -16.35
CA ASN A 617 20.10 11.36 -16.97
C ASN A 617 21.12 11.87 -15.94
N ILE A 618 22.09 12.68 -16.38
CA ILE A 618 23.11 13.26 -15.49
C ILE A 618 22.58 14.31 -14.49
N MET A 619 21.30 14.67 -14.56
CA MET A 619 20.59 15.49 -13.57
C MET A 619 19.78 14.64 -12.58
N ASP A 620 19.83 13.31 -12.69
CA ASP A 620 18.99 12.36 -11.94
C ASP A 620 17.50 12.39 -12.35
N ASP A 621 17.14 13.14 -13.39
CA ASP A 621 15.78 13.15 -13.95
C ASP A 621 15.54 11.89 -14.79
N PHE A 622 14.29 11.44 -14.81
CA PHE A 622 13.91 10.26 -15.55
C PHE A 622 13.85 10.51 -17.07
N VAL A 623 14.39 9.56 -17.82
CA VAL A 623 14.27 9.46 -19.27
C VAL A 623 13.57 8.15 -19.59
N ASN A 624 12.49 8.23 -20.36
CA ASN A 624 11.72 7.08 -20.77
C ASN A 624 12.13 6.66 -22.19
N ILE A 625 12.56 5.42 -22.35
CA ILE A 625 12.88 4.84 -23.65
C ILE A 625 11.82 3.77 -23.93
N THR A 626 11.15 3.89 -25.06
CA THR A 626 10.05 2.99 -25.43
C THR A 626 10.27 2.45 -26.83
N ARG A 627 9.87 1.20 -27.06
CA ARG A 627 9.84 0.60 -28.37
C ARG A 627 8.38 0.43 -28.80
N ASP A 628 8.04 0.96 -29.98
CA ASP A 628 6.69 0.81 -30.55
C ASP A 628 6.47 -0.60 -31.13
N GLU A 629 5.24 -0.87 -31.57
CA GLU A 629 4.85 -2.15 -32.18
C GLU A 629 5.62 -2.44 -33.50
N ASN A 630 6.09 -1.39 -34.17
CA ASN A 630 6.89 -1.49 -35.40
C ASN A 630 8.39 -1.67 -35.13
N GLY A 631 8.80 -1.76 -33.86
CA GLY A 631 10.20 -1.92 -33.45
C GLY A 631 11.04 -0.65 -33.52
N LYS A 632 10.44 0.53 -33.70
CA LYS A 632 11.11 1.83 -33.61
C LYS A 632 11.29 2.22 -32.15
N VAL A 633 12.43 2.82 -31.83
CA VAL A 633 12.76 3.26 -30.48
C VAL A 633 12.51 4.76 -30.36
N PHE A 634 11.81 5.16 -29.30
CA PHE A 634 11.48 6.54 -28.97
C PHE A 634 12.00 6.90 -27.58
N VAL A 635 12.57 8.10 -27.45
CA VAL A 635 12.99 8.71 -26.19
C VAL A 635 11.98 9.78 -25.81
N ASP A 636 11.48 9.72 -24.56
CA ASP A 636 10.42 10.55 -23.99
C ASP A 636 9.17 10.66 -24.88
N GLY A 637 8.87 9.60 -25.62
CA GLY A 637 7.72 9.50 -26.53
C GLY A 637 7.74 10.46 -27.74
N THR A 638 8.78 11.29 -27.88
CA THR A 638 8.80 12.38 -28.88
C THR A 638 9.97 12.28 -29.85
N ALA A 639 11.14 11.80 -29.41
CA ALA A 639 12.33 11.72 -30.25
C ALA A 639 12.57 10.29 -30.74
N GLN A 640 12.49 10.06 -32.05
CA GLN A 640 12.78 8.77 -32.64
C GLN A 640 14.31 8.59 -32.75
N VAL A 641 14.81 7.43 -32.33
CA VAL A 641 16.21 7.04 -32.58
C VAL A 641 16.35 6.58 -34.03
N VAL A 642 17.14 7.31 -34.82
CA VAL A 642 17.36 7.07 -36.26
C VAL A 642 18.64 6.30 -36.56
N ALA A 643 19.65 6.42 -35.70
CA ALA A 643 20.85 5.59 -35.75
C ALA A 643 21.27 5.21 -34.33
N THR A 644 21.67 3.96 -34.14
CA THR A 644 22.00 3.40 -32.84
C THR A 644 23.44 2.92 -32.76
N ASP A 645 23.95 2.75 -31.53
CA ASP A 645 25.19 2.04 -31.22
C ASP A 645 26.45 2.62 -31.88
N ILE A 646 26.54 3.95 -32.00
CA ILE A 646 27.77 4.62 -32.47
C ILE A 646 28.75 4.67 -31.30
N MET A 647 29.73 3.76 -31.33
CA MET A 647 30.65 3.54 -30.22
C MET A 647 31.76 4.59 -30.14
N GLY A 648 31.91 5.18 -28.96
CA GLY A 648 33.07 6.00 -28.57
C GLY A 648 33.88 5.36 -27.45
N SER A 649 35.11 5.85 -27.25
CA SER A 649 36.06 5.35 -26.25
C SER A 649 35.58 5.55 -24.81
N ASN A 650 34.66 6.48 -24.57
CA ASN A 650 34.07 6.82 -23.27
C ASN A 650 32.53 6.74 -23.25
N GLY A 651 31.90 6.07 -24.23
CA GLY A 651 30.44 5.97 -24.27
C GLY A 651 29.83 5.54 -25.60
N VAL A 652 28.52 5.72 -25.73
CA VAL A 652 27.76 5.42 -26.94
C VAL A 652 26.92 6.62 -27.37
N VAL A 653 26.80 6.83 -28.68
CA VAL A 653 25.95 7.86 -29.28
C VAL A 653 24.79 7.21 -30.04
N HIS A 654 23.58 7.69 -29.78
CA HIS A 654 22.38 7.37 -30.54
C HIS A 654 21.87 8.64 -31.21
N ILE A 655 21.73 8.64 -32.53
CA ILE A 655 21.25 9.82 -33.27
C ILE A 655 19.72 9.84 -33.21
N ILE A 656 19.15 11.00 -32.90
CA ILE A 656 17.70 11.21 -32.78
C ILE A 656 17.20 12.27 -33.77
N ASP A 657 15.93 12.20 -34.14
CA ASP A 657 15.30 13.08 -35.13
C ASP A 657 14.57 14.30 -34.55
N ALA A 658 14.51 14.45 -33.23
CA ALA A 658 13.93 15.58 -32.52
C ALA A 658 14.80 15.99 -31.32
N VAL A 659 14.77 17.27 -30.95
CA VAL A 659 15.44 17.75 -29.73
C VAL A 659 14.54 17.50 -28.54
N ILE A 660 15.04 16.78 -27.52
CA ILE A 660 14.30 16.47 -26.29
C ILE A 660 14.35 17.69 -25.37
N VAL A 661 13.23 18.40 -25.26
CA VAL A 661 13.12 19.59 -24.38
C VAL A 661 12.33 19.19 -23.13
N PRO A 662 13.01 18.90 -22.00
CA PRO A 662 12.31 18.67 -20.73
C PRO A 662 11.68 19.98 -20.23
N ASP A 663 10.71 19.88 -19.33
CA ASP A 663 10.07 21.06 -18.73
C ASP A 663 11.10 21.96 -17.99
N SER A 664 12.15 21.35 -17.41
CA SER A 664 13.28 22.06 -16.82
C SER A 664 14.13 22.87 -17.80
N GLY A 665 13.92 22.71 -19.11
CA GLY A 665 14.52 23.51 -20.18
C GLY A 665 13.60 24.61 -20.72
N LEU A 666 12.35 24.70 -20.25
CA LEU A 666 11.39 25.72 -20.65
C LEU A 666 11.43 26.91 -19.69
N SER A 667 11.16 28.12 -20.20
CA SER A 667 10.94 29.27 -19.32
C SER A 667 9.67 29.07 -18.49
N VAL A 668 9.53 29.76 -17.36
CA VAL A 668 8.28 29.70 -16.58
C VAL A 668 7.06 30.07 -17.42
N LEU A 669 7.17 31.05 -18.32
CA LEU A 669 6.07 31.46 -19.21
C LEU A 669 5.68 30.37 -20.21
N ASP A 670 6.67 29.65 -20.76
CA ASP A 670 6.43 28.53 -21.68
C ASP A 670 5.82 27.34 -20.93
N VAL A 671 6.22 27.10 -19.67
CA VAL A 671 5.59 26.10 -18.80
C VAL A 671 4.13 26.46 -18.55
N LEU A 672 3.80 27.73 -18.26
CA LEU A 672 2.42 28.17 -18.08
C LEU A 672 1.57 27.91 -19.32
N GLU A 673 2.06 28.27 -20.50
CA GLU A 673 1.36 28.04 -21.78
C GLU A 673 1.13 26.54 -22.04
N LYS A 674 2.18 25.72 -21.84
CA LYS A 674 2.08 24.25 -21.99
C LYS A 674 1.06 23.62 -21.05
N GLN A 675 0.88 24.18 -19.86
CA GLN A 675 -0.05 23.67 -18.85
C GLN A 675 -1.45 24.31 -18.93
N GLY A 676 -1.72 25.14 -19.94
CA GLY A 676 -3.03 25.75 -20.16
C GLY A 676 -3.31 26.98 -19.28
N ALA A 677 -2.30 27.58 -18.65
CA ALA A 677 -2.42 28.83 -17.88
C ALA A 677 -2.09 30.06 -18.76
N SER A 678 -2.77 30.17 -19.91
CA SER A 678 -2.48 31.18 -20.95
C SER A 678 -2.89 32.59 -20.54
N GLN A 679 -3.98 32.74 -19.76
CA GLN A 679 -4.42 34.05 -19.26
C GLN A 679 -3.41 34.62 -18.27
N LEU A 680 -2.83 33.78 -17.41
CA LEU A 680 -1.79 34.23 -16.47
C LEU A 680 -0.56 34.74 -17.23
N LYS A 681 -0.12 34.02 -18.28
CA LYS A 681 0.99 34.47 -19.13
C LYS A 681 0.73 35.87 -19.71
N GLN A 682 -0.46 36.12 -20.25
CA GLN A 682 -0.85 37.44 -20.77
C GLN A 682 -0.86 38.53 -19.70
N LEU A 683 -1.30 38.21 -18.47
CA LEU A 683 -1.28 39.14 -17.35
C LEU A 683 0.16 39.49 -16.94
N VAL A 684 1.06 38.51 -16.90
CA VAL A 684 2.48 38.72 -16.60
C VAL A 684 3.15 39.60 -17.66
N GLU A 685 2.85 39.35 -18.94
CA GLU A 685 3.37 40.14 -20.06
C GLU A 685 2.85 41.59 -20.02
N SER A 686 1.55 41.80 -19.83
CA SER A 686 0.95 43.14 -19.75
C SER A 686 1.42 43.93 -18.50
N ALA A 687 1.66 43.23 -17.38
CA ALA A 687 2.27 43.81 -16.19
C ALA A 687 3.75 44.21 -16.38
N GLY A 688 4.38 43.78 -17.48
CA GLY A 688 5.80 44.00 -17.73
C GLY A 688 6.69 43.23 -16.74
N LEU A 689 6.24 42.06 -16.28
CA LEU A 689 6.97 41.21 -15.34
C LEU A 689 7.69 40.04 -16.00
N ALA A 690 7.53 39.83 -17.32
CA ALA A 690 8.16 38.74 -18.06
C ALA A 690 9.69 38.72 -17.87
N ALA A 691 10.36 39.84 -18.14
CA ALA A 691 11.81 39.96 -17.97
C ALA A 691 12.25 39.86 -16.49
N ASP A 692 11.42 40.33 -15.55
CA ASP A 692 11.68 40.21 -14.12
C ASP A 692 11.69 38.73 -13.69
N LEU A 693 10.69 37.94 -14.13
CA LEU A 693 10.62 36.50 -13.86
C LEU A 693 11.73 35.72 -14.55
N GLU A 694 12.14 36.09 -15.76
CA GLU A 694 13.27 35.45 -16.46
C GLU A 694 14.61 35.68 -15.73
N ARG A 695 14.78 36.82 -15.07
CA ARG A 695 15.99 37.16 -14.31
C ARG A 695 16.05 36.50 -12.94
N LEU A 696 14.90 36.17 -12.33
CA LEU A 696 14.87 35.48 -11.06
C LEU A 696 15.46 34.07 -11.20
N THR A 697 16.12 33.61 -10.15
CA THR A 697 16.64 32.25 -10.03
C THR A 697 16.25 31.68 -8.67
N ASN A 698 16.00 30.38 -8.59
CA ASN A 698 15.68 29.71 -7.33
C ASN A 698 14.38 30.24 -6.68
N PHE A 699 13.31 30.30 -7.47
CA PHE A 699 12.00 30.76 -7.01
C PHE A 699 10.90 29.73 -7.27
N THR A 700 9.76 29.97 -6.65
CA THR A 700 8.51 29.22 -6.76
C THR A 700 7.44 30.17 -7.26
N LEU A 701 6.74 29.81 -8.34
CA LEU A 701 5.55 30.51 -8.82
C LEU A 701 4.31 29.70 -8.48
N PHE A 702 3.43 30.27 -7.67
CA PHE A 702 2.09 29.74 -7.48
C PHE A 702 1.18 30.33 -8.57
N ALA A 703 0.90 29.56 -9.61
CA ALA A 703 0.26 30.04 -10.82
C ALA A 703 -1.24 29.71 -10.86
N PRO A 704 -2.16 30.68 -10.76
CA PRO A 704 -3.58 30.39 -10.95
C PRO A 704 -3.87 29.89 -12.36
N THR A 705 -4.75 28.90 -12.47
CA THR A 705 -5.26 28.40 -13.76
C THR A 705 -6.14 29.42 -14.47
N ASP A 706 -6.41 29.20 -15.76
CA ASP A 706 -7.32 30.06 -16.52
C ASP A 706 -8.75 30.01 -15.93
N GLU A 707 -9.17 28.86 -15.41
CA GLU A 707 -10.43 28.71 -14.68
C GLU A 707 -10.44 29.52 -13.37
N ALA A 708 -9.31 29.56 -12.66
CA ALA A 708 -9.16 30.35 -11.44
C ALA A 708 -9.29 31.85 -11.73
N ILE A 709 -8.62 32.35 -12.77
CA ILE A 709 -8.70 33.75 -13.20
C ILE A 709 -10.12 34.10 -13.66
N GLN A 710 -10.80 33.19 -14.36
CA GLN A 710 -12.18 33.39 -14.79
C GLN A 710 -13.18 33.50 -13.63
N LYS A 711 -12.91 32.90 -12.47
CA LYS A 711 -13.78 33.03 -11.28
C LYS A 711 -13.68 34.39 -10.59
N LEU A 712 -12.69 35.23 -10.91
CA LEU A 712 -12.57 36.56 -10.31
C LEU A 712 -13.82 37.42 -10.61
N PRO A 713 -14.30 38.22 -9.64
CA PRO A 713 -15.35 39.21 -9.86
C PRO A 713 -15.02 40.19 -10.99
N ARG A 714 -16.05 40.66 -11.71
CA ARG A 714 -15.87 41.52 -12.90
C ARG A 714 -15.19 42.85 -12.56
N ASP A 715 -15.57 43.46 -11.45
CA ASP A 715 -14.99 44.68 -10.91
C ASP A 715 -13.49 44.51 -10.59
N VAL A 716 -13.11 43.39 -9.97
CA VAL A 716 -11.70 43.08 -9.68
C VAL A 716 -10.91 42.91 -10.98
N LYS A 717 -11.45 42.20 -11.97
CA LYS A 717 -10.81 42.04 -13.28
C LYS A 717 -10.62 43.37 -13.99
N GLU A 718 -11.65 44.22 -14.02
CA GLU A 718 -11.57 45.55 -14.63
C GLU A 718 -10.54 46.44 -13.91
N ASN A 719 -10.50 46.40 -12.58
CA ASN A 719 -9.52 47.15 -11.80
C ASN A 719 -8.09 46.66 -12.05
N LEU A 720 -7.86 45.35 -12.13
CA LEU A 720 -6.55 44.79 -12.48
C LEU A 720 -6.11 45.14 -13.91
N GLN A 721 -7.06 45.32 -14.83
CA GLN A 721 -6.76 45.78 -16.19
C GLN A 721 -6.46 47.29 -16.25
N ARG A 722 -7.12 48.10 -15.42
CA ARG A 722 -6.89 49.56 -15.37
C ARG A 722 -5.65 49.95 -14.57
N ASP A 723 -5.39 49.28 -13.46
CA ASP A 723 -4.30 49.59 -12.54
C ASP A 723 -3.14 48.58 -12.67
N ARG A 724 -2.15 48.97 -13.47
CA ARG A 724 -0.93 48.18 -13.70
C ARG A 724 -0.10 48.00 -12.42
N SER A 725 -0.16 48.94 -11.48
CA SER A 725 0.61 48.86 -10.23
C SER A 725 0.02 47.80 -9.30
N ALA A 726 -1.31 47.77 -9.16
CA ALA A 726 -2.02 46.75 -8.41
C ALA A 726 -1.83 45.35 -9.04
N LEU A 727 -1.87 45.23 -10.37
CA LEU A 727 -1.60 43.97 -11.06
C LEU A 727 -0.16 43.48 -10.82
N ARG A 728 0.83 44.38 -10.87
CA ARG A 728 2.23 44.02 -10.56
C ARG A 728 2.38 43.52 -9.13
N GLN A 729 1.74 44.19 -8.16
CA GLN A 729 1.78 43.78 -6.76
C GLN A 729 1.15 42.39 -6.56
N LEU A 730 -0.03 42.17 -7.14
CA LEU A 730 -0.73 40.89 -7.09
C LEU A 730 0.12 39.75 -7.67
N LEU A 731 0.72 39.95 -8.84
CA LEU A 731 1.54 38.93 -9.48
C LEU A 731 2.83 38.65 -8.69
N ARG A 732 3.46 39.67 -8.10
CA ARG A 732 4.63 39.48 -7.22
C ARG A 732 4.28 38.71 -5.94
N TYR A 733 3.06 38.87 -5.43
CA TYR A 733 2.57 38.06 -4.30
C TYR A 733 2.55 36.56 -4.62
N HIS A 734 2.33 36.18 -5.87
CA HIS A 734 2.35 34.77 -6.30
C HIS A 734 3.76 34.19 -6.47
N VAL A 735 4.81 35.00 -6.31
CA VAL A 735 6.21 34.60 -6.49
C VAL A 735 6.89 34.55 -5.13
N VAL A 736 7.59 33.44 -4.88
CA VAL A 736 8.24 33.14 -3.60
C VAL A 736 9.66 32.69 -3.81
N THR A 737 10.56 33.03 -2.89
CA THR A 737 11.94 32.51 -2.84
C THR A 737 12.18 31.87 -1.48
N PRO A 738 12.73 30.65 -1.39
CA PRO A 738 13.45 29.89 -2.42
C PRO A 738 12.55 29.02 -3.34
N ARG A 739 13.16 28.20 -4.21
CA ARG A 739 12.49 27.11 -4.93
C ARG A 739 12.02 26.06 -3.93
N LEU A 740 10.73 25.75 -3.94
CA LEU A 740 10.07 24.82 -3.03
C LEU A 740 9.29 23.79 -3.84
N GLY A 741 9.72 22.53 -3.80
CA GLY A 741 8.93 21.42 -4.33
C GLY A 741 7.79 21.02 -3.39
N CYS A 742 6.94 20.09 -3.80
CA CYS A 742 5.81 19.59 -3.02
C CYS A 742 6.28 19.02 -1.67
N ALA A 743 7.46 18.38 -1.64
CA ALA A 743 8.06 17.86 -0.42
C ALA A 743 8.52 18.96 0.57
N ASP A 744 8.79 20.16 0.07
CA ASP A 744 9.24 21.31 0.88
C ASP A 744 8.05 22.10 1.45
N LEU A 745 6.86 22.00 0.83
CA LEU A 745 5.63 22.65 1.29
C LEU A 745 5.03 21.90 2.49
N ARG A 746 5.18 22.44 3.70
CA ARG A 746 4.65 21.82 4.94
C ARG A 746 3.44 22.57 5.48
N GLY A 747 2.46 21.86 6.02
CA GLY A 747 1.32 22.48 6.70
C GLY A 747 1.75 23.42 7.84
N GLY A 748 1.14 24.61 7.90
CA GLY A 748 1.42 25.64 8.90
C GLY A 748 2.66 26.50 8.60
N GLN A 749 3.36 26.25 7.49
CA GLN A 749 4.52 27.04 7.07
C GLN A 749 4.10 28.38 6.49
N ASN A 750 4.78 29.46 6.88
CA ASN A 750 4.68 30.76 6.18
C ASN A 750 5.87 30.93 5.25
N VAL A 751 5.61 31.28 4.00
CA VAL A 751 6.66 31.54 3.01
C VAL A 751 6.63 32.99 2.55
N THR A 752 7.79 33.65 2.57
CA THR A 752 7.94 35.06 2.20
C THR A 752 7.85 35.24 0.69
N THR A 753 7.01 36.18 0.25
CA THR A 753 6.87 36.52 -1.17
C THR A 753 7.93 37.52 -1.61
N VAL A 754 8.12 37.65 -2.92
CA VAL A 754 9.04 38.65 -3.51
C VAL A 754 8.51 40.08 -3.36
N ASP A 755 7.25 40.26 -2.96
CA ASP A 755 6.64 41.56 -2.67
C ASP A 755 6.87 42.04 -1.22
N HIS A 756 7.59 41.27 -0.39
CA HIS A 756 7.86 41.61 1.00
C HIS A 756 8.63 42.94 1.17
N THR A 757 8.17 43.80 2.09
CA THR A 757 8.90 44.96 2.59
C THR A 757 9.13 44.83 4.11
N PRO A 758 10.17 45.48 4.68
CA PRO A 758 10.40 45.48 6.13
C PRO A 758 9.23 46.05 6.94
N GLU A 759 8.42 46.91 6.32
CA GLU A 759 7.27 47.60 6.94
C GLU A 759 6.00 46.76 6.89
N VAL A 760 5.83 45.89 5.87
CA VAL A 760 4.65 45.02 5.71
C VAL A 760 5.10 43.62 5.28
N PRO A 761 5.13 42.64 6.21
CA PRO A 761 5.57 41.30 5.89
C PRO A 761 4.58 40.58 4.97
N SER A 762 4.93 40.45 3.69
CA SER A 762 4.14 39.71 2.70
C SER A 762 4.49 38.22 2.73
N THR A 763 3.61 37.40 3.30
CA THR A 763 3.79 35.95 3.40
C THR A 763 2.57 35.20 2.84
N ILE A 764 2.83 33.97 2.38
CA ILE A 764 1.81 32.98 1.98
C ILE A 764 1.82 31.89 3.03
N GLN A 765 0.65 31.59 3.58
CA GLN A 765 0.50 30.45 4.47
C GLN A 765 0.23 29.16 3.70
N ILE A 766 0.98 28.11 3.99
CA ILE A 766 0.80 26.79 3.41
C ILE A 766 -0.12 25.96 4.32
N GLY A 767 -1.26 25.54 3.77
CA GLY A 767 -2.16 24.60 4.42
C GLY A 767 -1.93 23.17 3.93
N GLU A 768 -2.08 22.19 4.81
CA GLU A 768 -2.03 20.77 4.46
C GLU A 768 -3.15 20.04 5.18
N TYR A 769 -4.10 19.52 4.43
CA TYR A 769 -5.32 18.92 4.96
C TYR A 769 -5.46 17.49 4.48
N ALA A 770 -5.58 16.55 5.40
CA ALA A 770 -5.83 15.14 5.05
C ALA A 770 -7.24 15.00 4.46
N ALA A 771 -7.37 14.40 3.28
CA ALA A 771 -8.68 14.12 2.68
C ALA A 771 -9.46 13.05 3.46
N PHE A 772 -8.77 12.22 4.25
CA PHE A 772 -9.36 11.17 5.09
C PHE A 772 -8.62 11.01 6.44
N PRO A 773 -9.33 10.65 7.54
CA PRO A 773 -8.74 10.52 8.88
C PRO A 773 -7.69 9.40 9.06
N PHE A 774 -7.64 8.42 8.17
CA PHE A 774 -6.76 7.24 8.28
C PHE A 774 -5.52 7.30 7.36
N GLY A 775 -5.17 8.49 6.85
CA GLY A 775 -4.07 8.69 5.92
C GLY A 775 -4.47 8.45 4.46
N GLY A 776 -3.86 9.19 3.54
CA GLY A 776 -4.21 9.18 2.11
C GLY A 776 -3.79 10.46 1.39
N ALA A 777 -4.55 10.85 0.37
CA ALA A 777 -4.32 12.10 -0.39
C ALA A 777 -4.43 13.33 0.54
N TYR A 778 -3.46 14.24 0.43
CA TYR A 778 -3.46 15.52 1.14
C TYR A 778 -3.82 16.64 0.15
N THR A 779 -4.73 17.50 0.55
CA THR A 779 -4.97 18.77 -0.14
C THR A 779 -4.01 19.80 0.43
N LYS A 780 -3.03 20.22 -0.36
CA LYS A 780 -2.17 21.35 -0.03
C LYS A 780 -2.78 22.64 -0.56
N THR A 781 -2.69 23.71 0.21
CA THR A 781 -3.15 25.04 -0.18
C THR A 781 -2.04 26.07 -0.01
N ALA A 782 -2.04 27.09 -0.86
CA ALA A 782 -1.22 28.29 -0.72
C ALA A 782 -2.17 29.46 -0.49
N GLN A 783 -2.11 30.11 0.67
CA GLN A 783 -3.05 31.16 1.08
C GLN A 783 -4.52 30.74 0.86
N CYS A 784 -4.88 29.54 1.34
CA CYS A 784 -6.16 28.87 1.11
C CYS A 784 -6.56 28.55 -0.35
N ALA A 785 -5.78 28.94 -1.35
CA ALA A 785 -5.96 28.48 -2.72
C ALA A 785 -5.48 27.02 -2.87
N PRO A 786 -6.33 26.07 -3.29
CA PRO A 786 -5.92 24.68 -3.52
C PRO A 786 -4.87 24.57 -4.62
N ILE A 787 -3.84 23.75 -4.37
CA ILE A 787 -2.82 23.44 -5.37
C ILE A 787 -3.31 22.26 -6.22
N ALA A 788 -3.66 22.54 -7.48
CA ALA A 788 -4.18 21.57 -8.43
C ALA A 788 -3.08 20.66 -9.00
N LYS A 789 -1.88 21.20 -9.22
CA LYS A 789 -0.73 20.47 -9.76
C LYS A 789 0.57 20.99 -9.17
N THR A 790 1.44 20.08 -8.73
CA THR A 790 2.71 20.41 -8.09
C THR A 790 3.92 20.05 -8.95
N ASP A 791 5.08 20.62 -8.62
CA ASP A 791 6.40 20.22 -9.09
C ASP A 791 6.63 20.34 -10.60
N LEU A 792 5.99 21.32 -11.23
CA LEU A 792 6.28 21.65 -12.63
C LEU A 792 7.62 22.37 -12.71
N SER A 793 8.66 21.61 -13.06
CA SER A 793 10.01 22.12 -13.20
C SER A 793 10.10 23.13 -14.35
N ALA A 794 10.70 24.28 -14.11
CA ALA A 794 11.02 25.28 -15.13
C ALA A 794 12.52 25.60 -15.06
N CYS A 795 13.03 26.28 -16.08
CA CYS A 795 14.43 26.68 -16.21
C CYS A 795 15.02 27.30 -14.92
N ASN A 796 14.33 28.30 -14.37
CA ASN A 796 14.83 29.13 -13.28
C ASN A 796 14.02 29.02 -11.97
N GLY A 797 13.04 28.10 -11.92
CA GLY A 797 12.18 27.91 -10.76
C GLY A 797 11.28 26.67 -10.83
N VAL A 798 10.26 26.64 -9.99
CA VAL A 798 9.21 25.61 -9.99
C VAL A 798 7.85 26.28 -10.00
N VAL A 799 6.90 25.68 -10.72
CA VAL A 799 5.52 26.18 -10.83
C VAL A 799 4.58 25.20 -10.12
N HIS A 800 3.67 25.75 -9.30
CA HIS A 800 2.55 25.01 -8.72
C HIS A 800 1.26 25.66 -9.22
N LEU A 801 0.38 24.89 -9.88
CA LEU A 801 -0.89 25.42 -10.39
C LEU A 801 -1.94 25.53 -9.28
N LEU A 802 -2.67 26.63 -9.23
CA LEU A 802 -3.70 26.91 -8.24
C LEU A 802 -5.10 26.96 -8.87
N ASP A 803 -6.09 26.44 -8.15
CA ASP A 803 -7.51 26.50 -8.56
C ASP A 803 -8.20 27.85 -8.27
N GLN A 804 -7.49 28.75 -7.57
CA GLN A 804 -7.94 30.07 -7.17
C GLN A 804 -6.78 31.09 -7.23
N VAL A 805 -7.11 32.35 -7.46
CA VAL A 805 -6.15 33.47 -7.43
C VAL A 805 -5.94 33.90 -5.99
N MET A 806 -4.68 34.00 -5.55
CA MET A 806 -4.35 34.47 -4.20
C MET A 806 -4.40 36.00 -4.14
N THR A 807 -5.02 36.55 -3.11
CA THR A 807 -5.04 38.00 -2.88
C THR A 807 -4.26 38.35 -1.62
N PRO A 808 -3.31 39.31 -1.65
CA PRO A 808 -2.54 39.69 -0.47
C PRO A 808 -3.47 40.28 0.60
N PRO A 809 -3.37 39.82 1.86
CA PRO A 809 -4.16 40.39 2.95
C PRO A 809 -3.68 41.82 3.25
N LYS A 810 -4.62 42.76 3.36
CA LYS A 810 -4.32 44.19 3.58
C LYS A 810 -4.28 44.58 5.06
N GLU A 811 -4.91 43.80 5.92
CA GLU A 811 -5.15 44.14 7.32
C GLU A 811 -5.36 42.89 8.19
N ASP A 812 -5.29 43.07 9.50
CA ASP A 812 -5.60 42.03 10.48
C ASP A 812 -7.10 41.72 10.54
N MET A 813 -7.42 40.55 11.09
CA MET A 813 -8.76 39.99 11.13
C MET A 813 -9.76 40.94 11.80
N PHE A 814 -9.39 41.58 12.91
CA PHE A 814 -10.28 42.49 13.61
C PHE A 814 -10.51 43.79 12.82
N SER A 815 -9.45 44.37 12.25
CA SER A 815 -9.57 45.54 11.36
C SER A 815 -10.43 45.26 10.12
N PHE A 816 -10.31 44.06 9.54
CA PHE A 816 -11.18 43.63 8.43
C PHE A 816 -12.66 43.63 8.84
N LEU A 817 -12.99 43.02 9.99
CA LEU A 817 -14.36 42.98 10.51
C LEU A 817 -14.92 44.38 10.82
N GLN A 818 -14.07 45.34 11.20
CA GLN A 818 -14.48 46.73 11.46
C GLN A 818 -14.91 47.49 10.20
N LYS A 819 -14.29 47.22 9.05
CA LYS A 819 -14.57 47.93 7.80
C LYS A 819 -15.86 47.48 7.13
N ASP A 820 -16.21 46.22 7.28
CA ASP A 820 -17.41 45.67 6.65
C ASP A 820 -18.64 45.83 7.56
N ALA A 821 -19.59 46.64 7.09
CA ALA A 821 -20.81 46.96 7.80
C ALA A 821 -21.65 45.71 8.17
N GLN A 822 -21.46 44.57 7.50
CA GLN A 822 -22.18 43.33 7.80
C GLN A 822 -21.78 42.68 9.13
N TYR A 823 -20.62 43.05 9.70
CA TYR A 823 -20.12 42.53 10.98
C TYR A 823 -20.16 43.54 12.12
N SER A 824 -20.76 44.71 11.93
CA SER A 824 -20.76 45.80 12.92
C SER A 824 -21.26 45.37 14.32
N ARG A 825 -22.27 44.50 14.40
CA ARG A 825 -22.75 43.93 15.66
C ARG A 825 -21.78 42.92 16.26
N LEU A 826 -21.13 42.09 15.43
CA LEU A 826 -20.11 41.15 15.87
C LEU A 826 -18.91 41.88 16.49
N VAL A 827 -18.46 42.96 15.86
CA VAL A 827 -17.36 43.82 16.36
C VAL A 827 -17.70 44.38 17.74
N GLN A 828 -18.92 44.90 17.94
CA GLN A 828 -19.36 45.39 19.25
C GLN A 828 -19.31 44.30 20.33
N LEU A 829 -19.73 43.07 19.98
CA LEU A 829 -19.70 41.93 20.91
C LEU A 829 -18.28 41.47 21.23
N ILE A 830 -17.38 41.43 20.24
CA ILE A 830 -15.96 41.13 20.44
C ILE A 830 -15.33 42.16 21.40
N THR A 831 -15.65 43.44 21.21
CA THR A 831 -15.13 44.51 22.08
C THR A 831 -15.66 44.42 23.49
N ARG A 832 -16.95 44.14 23.66
CA ARG A 832 -17.53 43.90 24.99
C ARG A 832 -16.94 42.67 25.67
N ALA A 833 -16.55 41.64 24.91
CA ALA A 833 -15.89 40.44 25.41
C ALA A 833 -14.40 40.62 25.74
N GLY A 834 -13.78 41.76 25.39
CA GLY A 834 -12.36 42.02 25.59
C GLY A 834 -11.44 41.10 24.76
N LEU A 835 -11.87 40.70 23.56
CA LEU A 835 -11.14 39.76 22.70
C LEU A 835 -10.44 40.43 21.50
N GLU A 836 -10.37 41.76 21.45
CA GLU A 836 -9.75 42.48 20.33
C GLU A 836 -8.28 42.10 20.17
N ASP A 837 -7.51 42.15 21.27
CA ASP A 837 -6.09 41.81 21.27
C ASP A 837 -5.81 40.36 20.92
N THR A 838 -6.80 39.48 21.14
CA THR A 838 -6.73 38.07 20.74
C THR A 838 -6.89 37.97 19.23
N LEU A 839 -7.88 38.65 18.64
CA LEU A 839 -8.13 38.63 17.20
C LEU A 839 -7.15 39.46 16.38
N ARG A 840 -6.35 40.32 17.01
CA ARG A 840 -5.23 41.03 16.37
C ARG A 840 -3.91 40.23 16.35
N ARG A 841 -3.83 39.12 17.08
CA ARG A 841 -2.59 38.33 17.26
C ARG A 841 -2.81 36.86 16.92
N GLY A 842 -1.73 36.13 16.66
CA GLY A 842 -1.77 34.68 16.37
C GLY A 842 -2.23 34.34 14.94
N GLN A 843 -2.36 33.05 14.65
CA GLN A 843 -2.90 32.54 13.38
C GLN A 843 -4.24 31.87 13.65
N LEU A 844 -5.33 32.55 13.28
CA LEU A 844 -6.68 32.16 13.72
C LEU A 844 -7.60 31.88 12.54
N THR A 845 -8.67 31.14 12.81
CA THR A 845 -9.86 31.12 11.94
C THR A 845 -11.04 31.67 12.72
N ILE A 846 -11.78 32.61 12.16
CA ILE A 846 -13.07 33.05 12.75
C ILE A 846 -14.23 32.67 11.83
N PHE A 847 -15.22 31.99 12.41
CA PHE A 847 -16.54 31.83 11.81
C PHE A 847 -17.36 33.07 12.16
N ALA A 848 -17.38 34.08 11.29
CA ALA A 848 -17.97 35.39 11.56
C ALA A 848 -19.47 35.40 11.18
N PRO A 849 -20.40 35.45 12.15
CA PRO A 849 -21.81 35.61 11.86
C PRO A 849 -22.12 37.02 11.37
N THR A 850 -23.01 37.12 10.38
CA THR A 850 -23.51 38.42 9.92
C THR A 850 -24.43 39.08 10.95
N ASN A 851 -24.67 40.39 10.81
CA ASN A 851 -25.65 41.12 11.60
C ASN A 851 -27.05 40.48 11.56
N GLN A 852 -27.41 39.85 10.45
CA GLN A 852 -28.67 39.11 10.30
C GLN A 852 -28.67 37.82 11.12
N ALA A 853 -27.57 37.06 11.09
CA ALA A 853 -27.40 35.85 11.90
C ALA A 853 -27.50 36.15 13.41
N LEU A 854 -26.92 37.28 13.84
CA LEU A 854 -26.93 37.73 15.23
C LEU A 854 -28.29 38.23 15.75
N ARG A 855 -29.32 38.37 14.90
CA ARG A 855 -30.67 38.80 15.34
C ARG A 855 -31.39 37.77 16.20
N TYR A 856 -31.05 36.49 16.03
CA TYR A 856 -31.75 35.37 16.66
C TYR A 856 -31.04 34.82 17.90
N VAL A 857 -30.02 35.54 18.40
CA VAL A 857 -29.33 35.18 19.64
C VAL A 857 -30.15 35.67 20.83
N ASP A 858 -30.25 34.84 21.85
CA ASP A 858 -30.90 35.20 23.11
C ASP A 858 -30.25 36.45 23.71
N GLY A 859 -31.07 37.41 24.13
CA GLY A 859 -30.59 38.66 24.72
C GLY A 859 -29.83 38.42 26.01
N ASP A 860 -30.28 37.45 26.81
CA ASP A 860 -29.71 37.11 28.12
C ASP A 860 -28.26 36.61 27.98
N LEU A 861 -27.98 35.81 26.93
CA LEU A 861 -26.64 35.28 26.60
C LEU A 861 -25.64 36.39 26.22
N LEU A 862 -26.14 37.56 25.80
CA LEU A 862 -25.32 38.71 25.41
C LEU A 862 -25.09 39.69 26.57
N GLU A 863 -25.77 39.50 27.71
CA GLU A 863 -25.65 40.36 28.88
C GLU A 863 -24.56 39.90 29.86
N ASP A 864 -24.38 38.59 30.04
CA ASP A 864 -23.32 38.00 30.86
C ASP A 864 -21.95 38.08 30.15
N PRO A 865 -20.95 38.79 30.73
CA PRO A 865 -19.61 38.90 30.16
C PRO A 865 -18.88 37.57 29.94
N GLU A 866 -19.06 36.58 30.82
CA GLU A 866 -18.36 35.28 30.72
C GLU A 866 -19.02 34.40 29.65
N GLU A 867 -20.35 34.38 29.58
CA GLU A 867 -21.07 33.64 28.53
C GLU A 867 -20.84 34.27 27.15
N LEU A 868 -20.80 35.60 27.07
CA LEU A 868 -20.47 36.32 25.84
C LEU A 868 -19.05 35.99 25.37
N LYS A 869 -18.08 35.98 26.28
CA LYS A 869 -16.70 35.61 25.97
C LYS A 869 -16.62 34.17 25.48
N ALA A 870 -17.27 33.21 26.16
CA ALA A 870 -17.33 31.82 25.74
C ALA A 870 -17.99 31.64 24.37
N LEU A 871 -19.05 32.42 24.08
CA LEU A 871 -19.73 32.42 22.79
C LEU A 871 -18.78 32.86 21.66
N ILE A 872 -18.07 33.97 21.84
CA ILE A 872 -17.12 34.45 20.82
C ILE A 872 -15.95 33.48 20.67
N GLN A 873 -15.42 32.93 21.76
CA GLN A 873 -14.35 31.92 21.74
C GLN A 873 -14.76 30.62 21.03
N ARG A 874 -16.06 30.29 20.98
CA ARG A 874 -16.59 29.17 20.20
C ARG A 874 -16.60 29.44 18.69
N HIS A 875 -16.55 30.70 18.25
CA HIS A 875 -16.47 31.05 16.84
C HIS A 875 -15.03 31.14 16.32
N VAL A 876 -14.03 31.01 17.19
CA VAL A 876 -12.62 31.19 16.86
C VAL A 876 -11.87 29.86 17.01
N LEU A 877 -11.09 29.48 16.01
CA LEU A 877 -10.16 28.35 16.06
C LEU A 877 -8.73 28.86 16.28
N PRO A 878 -7.89 28.15 17.05
CA PRO A 878 -6.50 28.50 17.30
C PRO A 878 -5.55 28.19 16.11
N GLU A 879 -6.09 27.77 14.97
CA GLU A 879 -5.35 27.40 13.77
C GLU A 879 -6.06 27.92 12.51
N VAL A 880 -5.35 27.97 11.39
CA VAL A 880 -5.93 28.35 10.08
C VAL A 880 -6.51 27.15 9.36
N LEU A 881 -7.83 27.19 9.18
CA LEU A 881 -8.61 26.17 8.51
C LEU A 881 -9.20 26.78 7.24
N CYS A 882 -8.67 26.42 6.08
CA CYS A 882 -9.25 26.78 4.79
C CYS A 882 -10.50 25.94 4.49
N CYS A 883 -11.45 26.46 3.73
CA CYS A 883 -12.63 25.69 3.32
C CYS A 883 -12.22 24.44 2.50
N ALA A 884 -11.13 24.50 1.75
CA ALA A 884 -10.55 23.33 1.06
C ALA A 884 -10.21 22.15 1.99
N GLY A 885 -9.94 22.43 3.28
CA GLY A 885 -9.71 21.42 4.32
C GLY A 885 -10.98 20.82 4.94
N ILE A 886 -12.17 21.31 4.57
CA ILE A 886 -13.45 20.77 5.03
C ILE A 886 -13.90 19.67 4.05
N TYR A 887 -13.91 18.41 4.46
CA TYR A 887 -14.24 17.29 3.56
C TYR A 887 -15.74 16.93 3.56
N LYS A 888 -16.19 16.24 2.48
CA LYS A 888 -17.56 15.73 2.38
C LYS A 888 -17.75 14.54 3.33
N ARG A 889 -18.87 14.52 4.05
CA ARG A 889 -19.26 13.45 4.98
C ARG A 889 -19.01 12.06 4.40
N SER A 890 -18.09 11.33 4.99
CA SER A 890 -18.05 9.87 4.83
C SER A 890 -19.03 9.25 5.81
N PHE A 891 -19.71 8.17 5.41
CA PHE A 891 -20.75 7.52 6.22
C PHE A 891 -20.29 7.16 7.65
N PHE A 892 -18.99 6.99 7.86
CA PHE A 892 -18.39 6.58 9.12
C PHE A 892 -17.63 7.67 9.91
N LEU A 893 -17.38 8.87 9.36
CA LEU A 893 -16.44 9.84 9.97
C LEU A 893 -16.96 11.28 9.97
N ARG A 894 -16.88 11.95 11.12
CA ARG A 894 -17.17 13.38 11.31
C ARG A 894 -15.86 14.13 11.52
N GLN A 895 -15.66 15.25 10.84
CA GLN A 895 -14.52 16.15 11.11
C GLN A 895 -14.85 16.98 12.34
N GLN A 896 -13.98 16.97 13.35
CA GLN A 896 -14.12 17.78 14.55
C GLN A 896 -12.89 18.66 14.72
N VAL A 897 -13.12 19.93 15.07
CA VAL A 897 -12.06 20.91 15.38
C VAL A 897 -12.32 21.53 16.75
N GLU A 898 -11.25 21.89 17.46
CA GLU A 898 -11.32 22.51 18.78
C GLU A 898 -11.28 24.04 18.65
N THR A 899 -12.17 24.72 19.36
CA THR A 899 -12.25 26.19 19.38
C THR A 899 -11.34 26.76 20.47
N LEU A 900 -11.07 28.06 20.45
CA LEU A 900 -10.29 28.75 21.47
C LEU A 900 -10.86 28.56 22.89
N GLY A 901 -12.19 28.39 22.98
CA GLY A 901 -12.90 28.07 24.23
C GLY A 901 -12.91 26.58 24.64
N GLY A 902 -12.12 25.71 23.99
CA GLY A 902 -12.03 24.27 24.28
C GLY A 902 -13.24 23.44 23.84
N SER A 903 -14.17 24.04 23.09
CA SER A 903 -15.36 23.34 22.60
C SER A 903 -15.10 22.71 21.23
N SER A 904 -15.63 21.51 20.98
CA SER A 904 -15.53 20.91 19.65
C SER A 904 -16.63 21.43 18.71
N LEU A 905 -16.26 21.66 17.45
CA LEU A 905 -17.16 21.95 16.35
C LEU A 905 -17.10 20.85 15.30
N ASN A 906 -18.26 20.39 14.85
CA ASN A 906 -18.38 19.47 13.73
C ASN A 906 -18.33 20.24 12.40
N LEU A 907 -17.48 19.80 11.48
CA LEU A 907 -17.37 20.35 10.13
C LEU A 907 -17.81 19.32 9.10
N ASN A 908 -18.45 19.79 8.04
CA ASN A 908 -18.89 18.94 6.95
C ASN A 908 -19.16 19.74 5.67
N ARG A 909 -19.28 19.06 4.52
CA ARG A 909 -19.94 19.60 3.33
C ARG A 909 -21.31 18.97 3.11
N ASN A 910 -22.30 19.77 2.70
CA ASN A 910 -23.61 19.28 2.32
C ASN A 910 -23.56 18.48 0.98
N ARG A 911 -24.70 17.95 0.52
CA ARG A 911 -24.77 17.19 -0.75
C ARG A 911 -24.29 18.00 -1.98
N ASN A 912 -24.50 19.32 -1.95
CA ASN A 912 -24.08 20.24 -3.02
C ASN A 912 -22.61 20.67 -2.88
N GLY A 913 -21.90 20.18 -1.86
CA GLY A 913 -20.51 20.53 -1.59
C GLY A 913 -20.32 21.83 -0.81
N THR A 914 -21.37 22.52 -0.37
CA THR A 914 -21.26 23.73 0.47
C THR A 914 -20.73 23.36 1.85
N PRO A 915 -19.68 24.04 2.37
CA PRO A 915 -19.16 23.79 3.70
C PRO A 915 -20.12 24.29 4.79
N VAL A 916 -20.18 23.53 5.89
CA VAL A 916 -21.10 23.67 7.00
C VAL A 916 -20.32 23.44 8.29
N VAL A 917 -20.55 24.31 9.28
CA VAL A 917 -20.05 24.18 10.65
C VAL A 917 -21.24 24.01 11.58
N GLU A 918 -21.30 22.87 12.26
CA GLU A 918 -22.48 22.37 12.97
C GLU A 918 -23.73 22.35 12.07
N ASP A 919 -24.66 23.28 12.30
CA ASP A 919 -25.90 23.47 11.55
C ASP A 919 -25.92 24.82 10.78
N SER A 920 -24.76 25.46 10.64
CA SER A 920 -24.57 26.80 10.05
C SER A 920 -23.83 26.71 8.72
N TYR A 921 -24.36 27.33 7.67
CA TYR A 921 -23.73 27.34 6.36
C TYR A 921 -22.64 28.41 6.31
N ILE A 922 -21.47 28.04 5.77
CA ILE A 922 -20.45 29.01 5.44
C ILE A 922 -20.81 29.62 4.08
N THR A 923 -21.26 30.87 4.10
CA THR A 923 -21.79 31.58 2.92
C THR A 923 -20.69 32.29 2.13
N SER A 924 -19.60 32.67 2.78
CA SER A 924 -18.39 33.18 2.16
C SER A 924 -17.18 32.52 2.82
N CYS A 925 -16.28 31.97 2.00
CA CYS A 925 -15.12 31.18 2.44
C CYS A 925 -13.83 31.95 2.21
N ASP A 926 -12.82 31.61 3.02
CA ASP A 926 -11.41 31.88 2.74
C ASP A 926 -11.05 33.38 2.59
N GLN A 927 -11.77 34.27 3.28
CA GLN A 927 -11.43 35.68 3.30
C GLN A 927 -10.13 35.89 4.09
N SER A 928 -9.08 36.31 3.39
CA SER A 928 -7.73 36.38 3.95
C SER A 928 -7.51 37.63 4.81
N ALA A 929 -6.96 37.43 6.01
CA ALA A 929 -6.44 38.47 6.90
C ALA A 929 -4.94 38.21 7.17
N THR A 930 -4.19 39.22 7.63
CA THR A 930 -2.74 39.09 7.86
C THR A 930 -2.39 38.07 8.95
N ASN A 931 -3.34 37.78 9.83
CA ASN A 931 -3.18 36.90 10.98
C ASN A 931 -4.19 35.73 10.97
N GLY A 932 -4.78 35.39 9.82
CA GLY A 932 -5.72 34.28 9.74
C GLY A 932 -6.73 34.33 8.60
N VAL A 933 -7.82 33.59 8.76
CA VAL A 933 -8.89 33.45 7.76
C VAL A 933 -10.27 33.69 8.38
N ILE A 934 -11.13 34.35 7.62
CA ILE A 934 -12.51 34.68 8.01
C ILE A 934 -13.48 33.89 7.14
N HIS A 935 -14.38 33.15 7.78
CA HIS A 935 -15.48 32.44 7.13
C HIS A 935 -16.81 33.07 7.56
N THR A 936 -17.58 33.61 6.63
CA THR A 936 -18.91 34.15 6.96
C THR A 936 -19.90 33.04 7.18
N ILE A 937 -20.64 33.08 8.29
CA ILE A 937 -21.67 32.09 8.61
C ILE A 937 -23.06 32.72 8.70
N ASP A 938 -24.09 31.95 8.37
CA ASP A 938 -25.49 32.41 8.38
C ASP A 938 -26.21 32.21 9.71
N ARG A 939 -25.61 31.45 10.65
CA ARG A 939 -26.12 31.21 12.00
C ARG A 939 -25.02 31.24 13.04
N VAL A 940 -25.36 31.69 14.24
CA VAL A 940 -24.46 31.76 15.40
C VAL A 940 -24.24 30.36 16.00
N LEU A 941 -22.99 30.05 16.33
CA LEU A 941 -22.57 28.78 16.91
C LEU A 941 -22.81 28.78 18.42
N THR A 942 -23.99 28.33 18.85
CA THR A 942 -24.32 28.18 20.27
C THR A 942 -24.01 26.76 20.78
N LYS A 943 -23.94 26.58 22.10
CA LYS A 943 -23.88 25.26 22.73
C LYS A 943 -25.29 24.68 22.69
N ARG A 944 -25.50 23.52 22.03
CA ARG A 944 -26.80 22.84 22.08
C ARG A 944 -27.12 22.54 23.54
N SER A 945 -28.16 23.17 24.09
CA SER A 945 -28.74 22.74 25.34
C SER A 945 -29.32 21.33 25.10
N SER A 946 -28.91 20.37 25.93
CA SER A 946 -29.52 19.05 26.03
C SER A 946 -30.92 19.18 26.64
N GLY A 947 -31.83 19.85 25.94
CA GLY A 947 -33.15 20.21 26.44
C GLY A 947 -34.06 20.71 25.34
N TRP A 948 -34.55 19.79 24.50
CA TRP A 948 -35.73 20.05 23.68
C TRP A 948 -36.84 19.08 24.08
N LEU A 949 -37.41 19.36 25.25
CA LEU A 949 -38.77 19.02 25.63
C LEU A 949 -39.43 20.34 26.03
N GLY A 950 -40.27 20.87 25.12
CA GLY A 950 -41.28 21.89 25.42
C GLY A 950 -40.85 23.35 25.34
N LYS A 951 -41.25 24.02 24.25
CA LYS A 951 -42.19 25.16 24.29
C LYS A 951 -42.49 25.67 22.86
N LYS A 952 -43.72 25.39 22.44
CA LYS A 952 -44.53 25.90 21.31
C LYS A 952 -43.99 25.79 19.89
#